data_AF-A0A2Z6IEA1-F1
#
_entry.id   AF-A0A2Z6IEA1-F1
#
_cell.length_a   1.000
_cell.length_b   1.000
_cell.length_c   1.000
_cell.angle_alpha   90.00
_cell.angle_beta   90.00
_cell.angle_gamma   90.00
#
_symmetry.space_group_name_H-M   'P 1'
#
loop_
_entity.id
_entity.type
_entity.pdbx_description
1 polymer ?
#
loop_
_entity_poly.entity_id
_entity_poly.type
_entity_poly.pdbx_seq_one_letter_code
_entity_poly.pdbx_strand_id
1 'polypeptide(L)'
;MSSAPLRADTIVAAGRLATTTGRPLVARNVDLGGTSSTTVRRTGAAQHKWSDTVDYVKTKGDVVLTQVPHTIGFAHARTESLLPDGTLLMRESYLNDEGVLVLSMPLPLEEALHLTAEEAARPLNGLVRSPDPAYEKRNHASDPNRLPYVLPSALEIERMRRASPEFVSSKGMKPLPDPEKDAPEVLEAFESSGIIYGLMRLMTERGSTARRAVEEAVRLVERFGWAGEAVQLTVADTEEVWLVAVLPGRTAVARRLADDEAVLAAEVQTLGTVDLLDEKNTIVSPLTRERARMLLANIPEGIARTVTFEWIDYAEPPTLQARLRSYARTRTFLERVGGLSEEAVRDATGMDYRRFVAPGAIRPQAKISPEALRALMRSSAPDLESPSGIANAATARSSVFDPRTPAWTTREDVASAHPAVIPYVATHPLAVQLPVKMLARSNETGAASATGDNTPFVETAVQSTFDFSFRDARSFRRHAAVLYAFDAAHGAIKPAENAAAPWLAPEFAALEKLPDGLADARFLADKVSPAKGAHHLAESDAIARARAQAVLFEHYRKRSTPNVTILADTLSSKDRTVRVNVLSTPEFDATKLVRKSLGLGSAIPLASGEPNHRRSEATALNRIDVNGDGRLDAVVTFPIAGALEGTLPGRYTPLYVTGRTTDKKPFIGFDSVFIKKP
;
A
#
# COMPACT_ATOMS: atom_id res chain seq x y z
N MET A 1 -16.29 20.84 6.36
CA MET A 1 -14.84 20.71 6.12
C MET A 1 -14.65 19.42 5.35
N SER A 2 -14.21 19.50 4.10
CA SER A 2 -13.81 18.30 3.34
C SER A 2 -12.51 17.80 3.99
N SER A 3 -12.56 16.67 4.69
CA SER A 3 -11.35 16.02 5.20
C SER A 3 -10.56 15.48 4.00
N ALA A 4 -9.27 15.78 3.96
CA ALA A 4 -8.39 15.26 2.92
C ALA A 4 -8.49 13.72 2.86
N PRO A 5 -8.43 13.11 1.65
CA PRO A 5 -8.52 11.67 1.52
C PRO A 5 -7.43 10.94 2.33
N LEU A 6 -7.79 9.81 2.95
CA LEU A 6 -6.81 9.00 3.69
C LEU A 6 -5.78 8.40 2.71
N ARG A 7 -4.50 8.57 3.07
CA ARG A 7 -3.35 8.05 2.33
C ARG A 7 -2.36 7.33 3.26
N ALA A 8 -2.87 6.68 4.30
CA ALA A 8 -2.10 6.36 5.49
C ALA A 8 -1.54 4.93 5.53
N ASP A 9 -0.73 4.55 4.54
CA ASP A 9 -0.08 3.24 4.51
C ASP A 9 0.84 3.03 5.74
N THR A 10 1.10 1.76 6.07
CA THR A 10 2.13 1.36 7.03
C THR A 10 3.02 0.31 6.39
N ILE A 11 4.33 0.50 6.42
CA ILE A 11 5.30 -0.50 5.98
C ILE A 11 6.23 -0.82 7.15
N VAL A 12 6.50 -2.10 7.39
CA VAL A 12 7.48 -2.56 8.36
C VAL A 12 8.51 -3.39 7.63
N ALA A 13 9.79 -3.16 7.89
CA ALA A 13 10.85 -3.99 7.34
C ALA A 13 11.87 -4.35 8.41
N ALA A 14 12.41 -5.56 8.33
CA ALA A 14 13.42 -6.07 9.24
C ALA A 14 14.55 -6.73 8.45
N GLY A 15 15.79 -6.45 8.85
CA GLY A 15 16.99 -7.07 8.29
C GLY A 15 17.07 -8.56 8.62
N ARG A 16 17.92 -9.27 7.88
CA ARG A 16 18.01 -10.75 7.93
C ARG A 16 18.45 -11.34 9.28
N LEU A 17 19.25 -10.61 10.07
CA LEU A 17 19.67 -11.04 11.41
C LEU A 17 18.65 -10.66 12.48
N ALA A 18 17.79 -9.66 12.21
CA ALA A 18 16.68 -9.27 13.07
C ALA A 18 15.49 -10.25 12.99
N THR A 19 15.47 -11.19 12.05
CA THR A 19 14.32 -12.08 11.81
C THR A 19 14.59 -13.53 12.22
N THR A 20 13.52 -14.28 12.49
CA THR A 20 13.62 -15.72 12.78
C THR A 20 13.89 -16.56 11.54
N THR A 21 13.60 -16.05 10.34
CA THR A 21 13.80 -16.74 9.07
C THR A 21 15.23 -16.66 8.55
N GLY A 22 16.07 -15.80 9.15
CA GLY A 22 17.44 -15.54 8.69
C GLY A 22 17.49 -14.75 7.38
N ARG A 23 16.37 -14.13 6.97
CA ARG A 23 16.16 -13.39 5.73
C ARG A 23 15.34 -12.14 6.00
N PRO A 24 15.44 -11.07 5.19
CA PRO A 24 14.59 -9.90 5.38
C PRO A 24 13.11 -10.27 5.43
N LEU A 25 12.35 -9.59 6.28
CA LEU A 25 10.88 -9.68 6.29
C LEU A 25 10.31 -8.28 6.08
N VAL A 26 9.27 -8.17 5.25
CA VAL A 26 8.62 -6.90 4.93
C VAL A 26 7.11 -7.07 5.07
N ALA A 27 6.44 -6.11 5.68
CA ALA A 27 4.98 -6.10 5.82
C ALA A 27 4.41 -4.76 5.38
N ARG A 28 3.16 -4.76 4.88
CA ARG A 28 2.47 -3.56 4.41
C ARG A 28 0.98 -3.61 4.72
N ASN A 29 0.43 -2.51 5.26
CA ASN A 29 -0.99 -2.19 5.20
C ASN A 29 -1.18 -1.06 4.18
N VAL A 30 -2.12 -1.28 3.25
CA VAL A 30 -2.59 -0.29 2.30
C VAL A 30 -3.89 0.28 2.83
N ASP A 31 -3.87 1.55 3.24
CA ASP A 31 -5.02 2.22 3.85
C ASP A 31 -5.57 3.28 2.89
N LEU A 32 -6.71 2.97 2.27
CA LEU A 32 -7.39 3.84 1.31
C LEU A 32 -8.85 3.99 1.71
N GLY A 33 -9.29 5.22 1.96
CA GLY A 33 -10.72 5.54 2.18
C GLY A 33 -11.56 5.25 0.93
N GLY A 34 -12.87 5.07 1.10
CA GLY A 34 -13.79 4.79 0.00
C GLY A 34 -13.86 3.31 -0.45
N THR A 35 -14.23 3.09 -1.72
CA THR A 35 -14.39 1.75 -2.30
C THR A 35 -13.09 1.30 -2.93
N SER A 36 -12.39 0.39 -2.25
CA SER A 36 -11.11 -0.14 -2.70
C SER A 36 -11.17 -1.52 -3.37
N SER A 37 -10.33 -1.74 -4.37
CA SER A 37 -10.12 -3.04 -5.01
C SER A 37 -8.65 -3.28 -5.28
N THR A 38 -8.19 -4.51 -5.06
CA THR A 38 -6.84 -4.92 -5.45
C THR A 38 -6.90 -5.86 -6.65
N THR A 39 -6.06 -5.58 -7.64
CA THR A 39 -5.75 -6.50 -8.73
C THR A 39 -4.30 -6.95 -8.62
N VAL A 40 -4.03 -8.22 -8.90
CA VAL A 40 -2.67 -8.74 -9.02
C VAL A 40 -2.50 -9.23 -10.45
N ARG A 41 -1.45 -8.76 -11.13
CA ARG A 41 -1.11 -9.11 -12.51
C ARG A 41 0.31 -9.66 -12.57
N ARG A 42 0.55 -10.55 -13.53
CA ARG A 42 1.87 -11.08 -13.84
C ARG A 42 2.28 -10.57 -15.23
N THR A 43 3.48 -10.02 -15.34
CA THR A 43 4.07 -9.52 -16.59
C THR A 43 5.33 -10.30 -16.89
N GLY A 44 5.40 -10.95 -18.05
CA GLY A 44 6.56 -11.77 -18.43
C GLY A 44 7.80 -10.94 -18.70
N ALA A 45 8.96 -11.57 -18.57
CA ALA A 45 10.20 -11.00 -19.09
C ALA A 45 10.08 -10.80 -20.61
N ALA A 46 10.69 -9.75 -21.14
CA ALA A 46 10.57 -9.39 -22.55
C ALA A 46 11.92 -9.01 -23.13
N GLN A 47 12.07 -9.23 -24.43
CA GLN A 47 13.18 -8.73 -25.23
C GLN A 47 12.67 -7.54 -26.05
N HIS A 48 13.40 -6.44 -26.01
CA HIS A 48 13.05 -5.20 -26.66
C HIS A 48 14.10 -4.84 -27.71
N LYS A 49 13.66 -4.19 -28.80
CA LYS A 49 14.59 -3.55 -29.72
C LYS A 49 15.15 -2.30 -29.04
N TRP A 50 16.36 -1.91 -29.41
CA TRP A 50 17.01 -0.72 -28.86
C TRP A 50 16.22 0.59 -29.08
N SER A 51 15.35 0.62 -30.11
CA SER A 51 14.48 1.76 -30.42
C SER A 51 13.17 1.75 -29.65
N ASP A 52 12.87 0.67 -28.92
CA ASP A 52 11.62 0.57 -28.18
C ASP A 52 11.68 1.55 -27.00
N THR A 53 10.68 2.41 -26.93
CA THR A 53 10.51 3.35 -25.82
C THR A 53 9.40 2.88 -24.91
N VAL A 54 9.50 3.22 -23.63
CA VAL A 54 8.40 3.09 -22.69
C VAL A 54 7.89 4.46 -22.31
N ASP A 55 6.60 4.60 -22.51
CA ASP A 55 5.78 5.64 -21.92
C ASP A 55 4.84 4.94 -20.92
N TYR A 56 5.03 5.20 -19.62
CA TYR A 56 4.23 4.57 -18.58
C TYR A 56 2.86 5.24 -18.41
N VAL A 57 2.70 6.49 -18.86
CA VAL A 57 1.43 7.21 -18.89
C VAL A 57 1.44 8.22 -20.05
N LYS A 58 0.53 8.06 -21.03
CA LYS A 58 0.29 9.01 -22.14
C LYS A 58 -0.30 10.35 -21.67
N THR A 59 0.11 10.87 -20.52
CA THR A 59 -0.14 12.25 -20.15
C THR A 59 0.83 13.14 -20.92
N LYS A 60 0.30 14.22 -21.50
CA LYS A 60 1.08 15.20 -22.25
C LYS A 60 2.15 15.78 -21.31
N GLY A 61 3.41 15.36 -21.47
CA GLY A 61 4.52 15.77 -20.61
C GLY A 61 5.00 14.72 -19.60
N ASP A 62 4.94 13.42 -19.87
CA ASP A 62 5.76 12.42 -19.16
C ASP A 62 7.07 12.13 -19.92
N VAL A 63 8.13 11.77 -19.18
CA VAL A 63 9.43 11.44 -19.78
C VAL A 63 9.33 10.12 -20.55
N VAL A 64 9.52 10.20 -21.87
CA VAL A 64 9.69 9.01 -22.72
C VAL A 64 11.11 8.47 -22.54
N LEU A 65 11.24 7.22 -22.07
CA LEU A 65 12.52 6.56 -21.83
C LEU A 65 12.73 5.41 -22.81
N THR A 66 13.93 5.28 -23.37
CA THR A 66 14.34 4.05 -24.07
C THR A 66 14.26 2.85 -23.13
N GLN A 67 13.73 1.74 -23.63
CA GLN A 67 13.66 0.50 -22.89
C GLN A 67 15.02 -0.23 -22.90
N VAL A 68 15.30 -0.99 -21.83
CA VAL A 68 16.46 -1.89 -21.79
C VAL A 68 16.24 -3.08 -22.74
N PRO A 69 17.30 -3.64 -23.37
CA PRO A 69 17.16 -4.76 -24.31
C PRO A 69 16.45 -5.98 -23.71
N HIS A 70 16.58 -6.18 -22.40
CA HIS A 70 15.88 -7.23 -21.68
C HIS A 70 15.27 -6.70 -20.38
N THR A 71 13.97 -6.94 -20.18
CA THR A 71 13.28 -6.62 -18.93
C THR A 71 12.99 -7.88 -18.13
N ILE A 72 13.18 -7.80 -16.81
CA ILE A 72 12.81 -8.82 -15.85
C ILE A 72 11.28 -8.87 -15.73
N GLY A 73 10.71 -10.07 -15.69
CA GLY A 73 9.28 -10.23 -15.43
C GLY A 73 8.93 -9.95 -13.98
N PHE A 74 7.69 -9.53 -13.71
CA PHE A 74 7.25 -9.23 -12.34
C PHE A 74 5.78 -9.53 -12.06
N ALA A 75 5.45 -9.72 -10.79
CA ALA A 75 4.12 -9.63 -10.25
C ALA A 75 3.87 -8.19 -9.76
N HIS A 76 2.69 -7.66 -10.06
CA HIS A 76 2.29 -6.31 -9.72
C HIS A 76 0.92 -6.36 -9.02
N ALA A 77 0.89 -5.94 -7.76
CA ALA A 77 -0.35 -5.74 -7.01
C ALA A 77 -0.72 -4.25 -7.01
N ARG A 78 -1.86 -3.91 -7.62
CA ARG A 78 -2.42 -2.55 -7.69
C ARG A 78 -3.70 -2.49 -6.86
N THR A 79 -3.67 -1.71 -5.79
CA THR A 79 -4.84 -1.41 -4.95
C THR A 79 -5.32 -0.01 -5.28
N GLU A 80 -6.57 0.09 -5.71
CA GLU A 80 -7.20 1.33 -6.13
C GLU A 80 -8.38 1.63 -5.24
N SER A 81 -8.67 2.90 -4.97
CA SER A 81 -9.90 3.33 -4.33
C SER A 81 -10.48 4.52 -5.05
N LEU A 82 -11.76 4.44 -5.43
CA LEU A 82 -12.48 5.57 -6.02
C LEU A 82 -13.30 6.27 -4.94
N LEU A 83 -13.11 7.58 -4.82
CA LEU A 83 -13.86 8.43 -3.90
C LEU A 83 -15.16 8.93 -4.56
N PRO A 84 -16.17 9.34 -3.76
CA PRO A 84 -17.45 9.84 -4.31
C PRO A 84 -17.32 11.07 -5.22
N ASP A 85 -16.28 11.88 -5.04
CA ASP A 85 -15.98 13.05 -5.88
C ASP A 85 -15.28 12.71 -7.21
N GLY A 86 -15.01 11.42 -7.47
CA GLY A 86 -14.32 10.94 -8.66
C GLY A 86 -12.80 10.81 -8.50
N THR A 87 -12.22 11.20 -7.37
CA THR A 87 -10.78 11.04 -7.12
C THR A 87 -10.40 9.57 -7.05
N LEU A 88 -9.38 9.17 -7.81
CA LEU A 88 -8.79 7.83 -7.76
C LEU A 88 -7.53 7.85 -6.89
N LEU A 89 -7.54 7.05 -5.82
CA LEU A 89 -6.36 6.76 -5.01
C LEU A 89 -5.76 5.43 -5.48
N MET A 90 -4.43 5.33 -5.48
CA MET A 90 -3.74 4.12 -5.93
C MET A 90 -2.53 3.81 -5.05
N ARG A 91 -2.27 2.51 -4.84
CA ARG A 91 -1.07 1.94 -4.22
C ARG A 91 -0.60 0.73 -5.02
N GLU A 92 0.70 0.68 -5.29
CA GLU A 92 1.32 -0.37 -6.09
C GLU A 92 2.39 -1.10 -5.27
N SER A 93 2.51 -2.40 -5.49
CA SER A 93 3.59 -3.24 -4.97
C SER A 93 4.11 -4.11 -6.11
N TYR A 94 5.42 -4.18 -6.28
CA TYR A 94 6.05 -4.98 -7.32
C TYR A 94 6.96 -6.03 -6.70
N LEU A 95 6.96 -7.23 -7.28
CA LEU A 95 7.89 -8.30 -6.95
C LEU A 95 8.38 -8.92 -8.27
N ASN A 96 9.67 -8.85 -8.57
CA ASN A 96 10.21 -9.35 -9.84
C ASN A 96 10.74 -10.79 -9.77
N ASP A 97 11.02 -11.39 -10.93
CA ASP A 97 11.52 -12.76 -11.07
C ASP A 97 12.90 -13.01 -10.46
N GLU A 98 13.61 -11.95 -10.09
CA GLU A 98 14.87 -12.01 -9.34
C GLU A 98 14.66 -11.89 -7.81
N GLY A 99 13.41 -11.76 -7.37
CA GLY A 99 13.05 -11.69 -5.95
C GLY A 99 13.12 -10.28 -5.33
N VAL A 100 13.19 -9.23 -6.16
CA VAL A 100 13.20 -7.84 -5.70
C VAL A 100 11.77 -7.34 -5.47
N LEU A 101 11.47 -6.99 -4.22
CA LEU A 101 10.25 -6.36 -3.76
C LEU A 101 10.41 -4.83 -3.75
N VAL A 102 9.47 -4.09 -4.34
CA VAL A 102 9.43 -2.62 -4.33
C VAL A 102 8.07 -2.15 -3.82
N LEU A 103 8.07 -1.42 -2.70
CA LEU A 103 6.89 -0.83 -2.06
C LEU A 103 7.04 0.69 -1.97
N SER A 104 5.94 1.43 -2.14
CA SER A 104 5.91 2.88 -2.04
C SER A 104 4.98 3.38 -0.94
N MET A 105 5.35 4.54 -0.39
CA MET A 105 4.59 5.27 0.61
C MET A 105 4.70 6.77 0.33
N PRO A 106 3.65 7.41 -0.20
CA PRO A 106 3.68 8.85 -0.40
C PRO A 106 3.68 9.58 0.94
N LEU A 107 4.35 10.74 0.98
CA LEU A 107 4.52 11.54 2.19
C LEU A 107 3.65 12.80 2.11
N PRO A 108 2.55 12.89 2.89
CA PRO A 108 1.69 14.06 2.92
C PRO A 108 2.33 15.22 3.69
N LEU A 109 2.82 16.22 2.95
CA LEU A 109 3.43 17.44 3.49
C LEU A 109 2.39 18.58 3.60
N GLU A 110 2.63 19.55 4.49
CA GLU A 110 1.76 20.72 4.69
C GLU A 110 1.63 21.55 3.42
N GLU A 111 2.74 21.74 2.70
CA GLU A 111 2.76 22.31 1.36
C GLU A 111 3.36 21.27 0.39
N ALA A 112 2.52 20.78 -0.53
CA ALA A 112 3.01 19.96 -1.64
C ALA A 112 3.58 20.89 -2.72
N LEU A 113 4.86 20.74 -3.07
CA LEU A 113 5.33 21.35 -4.31
C LEU A 113 4.79 20.54 -5.49
N HIS A 114 3.90 21.17 -6.22
CA HIS A 114 3.56 20.78 -7.57
C HIS A 114 4.52 21.50 -8.51
N LEU A 115 5.66 20.86 -8.78
CA LEU A 115 6.57 21.34 -9.83
C LEU A 115 5.91 21.08 -11.17
N THR A 116 5.95 22.06 -12.06
CA THR A 116 5.74 21.78 -13.48
C THR A 116 6.80 20.82 -13.96
N ALA A 117 6.47 20.14 -15.04
CA ALA A 117 7.37 19.26 -15.76
C ALA A 117 8.77 19.86 -15.99
N GLU A 118 8.80 21.10 -16.48
CA GLU A 118 10.02 21.83 -16.78
C GLU A 118 10.80 22.22 -15.51
N GLU A 119 10.10 22.55 -14.43
CA GLU A 119 10.71 22.87 -13.13
C GLU A 119 11.35 21.62 -12.49
N ALA A 120 10.69 20.47 -12.54
CA ALA A 120 11.25 19.21 -12.04
C ALA A 120 12.50 18.78 -12.83
N ALA A 121 12.58 19.12 -14.12
CA ALA A 121 13.74 18.86 -14.95
C ALA A 121 14.91 19.82 -14.68
N ARG A 122 14.69 20.97 -14.02
CA ARG A 122 15.78 21.86 -13.60
C ARG A 122 16.41 21.33 -12.30
N PRO A 123 17.69 21.61 -12.03
CA PRO A 123 18.26 21.40 -10.70
C PRO A 123 17.64 22.42 -9.73
N LEU A 124 16.38 22.18 -9.36
CA LEU A 124 15.67 22.97 -8.37
C LEU A 124 15.91 22.33 -7.01
N ASN A 125 16.54 23.13 -6.16
CA ASN A 125 17.05 22.77 -4.86
C ASN A 125 15.95 22.90 -3.81
N GLY A 126 15.58 21.79 -3.15
CA GLY A 126 14.80 21.77 -1.92
C GLY A 126 13.34 22.20 -2.06
N LEU A 127 12.46 21.56 -1.29
CA LEU A 127 11.04 21.92 -1.24
C LEU A 127 10.75 23.16 -0.39
N VAL A 128 11.74 23.63 0.39
CA VAL A 128 11.48 24.63 1.44
C VAL A 128 11.35 26.03 0.84
N ARG A 129 10.14 26.63 0.89
CA ARG A 129 9.91 28.01 0.42
C ARG A 129 10.35 29.10 1.41
N SER A 130 10.53 28.74 2.69
CA SER A 130 11.29 29.52 3.68
C SER A 130 11.33 28.69 4.98
N PRO A 131 12.50 28.37 5.55
CA PRO A 131 12.52 27.65 6.82
C PRO A 131 11.90 28.49 7.93
N ASP A 132 11.12 27.87 8.82
CA ASP A 132 10.80 28.44 10.13
C ASP A 132 12.12 28.59 10.90
N PRO A 133 12.59 29.82 11.22
CA PRO A 133 13.85 30.03 11.93
C PRO A 133 13.88 29.37 13.32
N ALA A 134 12.71 29.13 13.91
CA ALA A 134 12.60 28.42 15.17
C ALA A 134 12.71 26.90 14.99
N TYR A 135 12.39 26.36 13.82
CA TYR A 135 12.56 24.94 13.49
C TYR A 135 14.03 24.60 13.21
N GLU A 136 14.73 25.44 12.42
CA GLU A 136 16.17 25.33 12.20
C GLU A 136 16.95 25.34 13.53
N LYS A 137 16.64 26.28 14.43
CA LYS A 137 17.29 26.35 15.75
C LYS A 137 17.00 25.16 16.66
N ARG A 138 15.89 24.45 16.46
CA ARG A 138 15.46 23.32 17.31
C ARG A 138 16.06 21.97 16.88
N ASN A 139 16.36 21.79 15.59
CA ASN A 139 16.94 20.54 15.07
C ASN A 139 18.44 20.62 14.74
N HIS A 140 18.98 21.81 14.41
CA HIS A 140 20.43 22.00 14.18
C HIS A 140 21.23 22.24 15.46
N ALA A 141 20.65 21.97 16.63
CA ALA A 141 21.40 22.03 17.88
C ALA A 141 22.37 20.84 18.00
N SER A 142 23.63 21.11 17.65
CA SER A 142 24.86 20.60 18.27
C SER A 142 25.30 19.14 18.01
N ASP A 143 25.74 18.84 16.79
CA ASP A 143 26.90 17.96 16.62
C ASP A 143 28.00 18.68 15.79
N PRO A 144 29.09 19.17 16.42
CA PRO A 144 30.18 19.86 15.72
C PRO A 144 30.93 18.96 14.72
N ASN A 145 30.69 17.64 14.75
CA ASN A 145 31.30 16.66 13.87
C ASN A 145 30.42 16.30 12.66
N ARG A 146 29.26 16.94 12.48
CA ARG A 146 28.37 16.68 11.34
C ARG A 146 28.27 17.90 10.44
N LEU A 147 28.56 17.71 9.16
CA LEU A 147 28.36 18.73 8.15
C LEU A 147 27.03 18.46 7.42
N PRO A 148 26.01 19.31 7.54
CA PRO A 148 24.79 19.13 6.76
C PRO A 148 25.12 19.28 5.28
N TYR A 149 24.60 18.37 4.46
CA TYR A 149 24.72 18.49 3.02
C TYR A 149 23.97 19.74 2.55
N VAL A 150 24.50 20.44 1.56
CA VAL A 150 23.81 21.60 0.96
C VAL A 150 23.74 21.37 -0.53
N LEU A 151 22.51 21.44 -1.06
CA LEU A 151 22.24 21.25 -2.48
C LEU A 151 23.05 22.27 -3.30
N PRO A 152 23.69 21.85 -4.41
CA PRO A 152 24.56 22.73 -5.17
C PRO A 152 23.75 23.80 -5.92
N SER A 153 24.19 25.05 -5.86
CA SER A 153 23.66 26.12 -6.71
C SER A 153 23.98 25.87 -8.20
N ALA A 154 23.26 26.52 -9.12
CA ALA A 154 23.53 26.40 -10.56
C ALA A 154 25.00 26.74 -10.92
N LEU A 155 25.59 27.73 -10.25
CA LEU A 155 26.98 28.09 -10.42
C LEU A 155 27.94 27.00 -9.89
N GLU A 156 27.58 26.35 -8.79
CA GLU A 156 28.36 25.23 -8.25
C GLU A 156 28.27 23.99 -9.12
N ILE A 157 27.11 23.69 -9.71
CA ILE A 157 26.97 22.62 -10.71
C ILE A 157 27.90 22.88 -11.90
N GLU A 158 27.96 24.12 -12.40
CA GLU A 158 28.88 24.49 -13.49
C GLU A 158 30.36 24.37 -13.08
N ARG A 159 30.69 24.71 -11.83
CA ARG A 159 32.05 24.50 -11.28
C ARG A 159 32.40 23.02 -11.17
N MET A 160 31.47 22.20 -10.65
CA MET A 160 31.60 20.75 -10.58
C MET A 160 31.75 20.14 -11.98
N ARG A 161 31.03 20.65 -12.97
CA ARG A 161 31.14 20.21 -14.37
C ARG A 161 32.53 20.45 -14.96
N ARG A 162 33.19 21.53 -14.56
CA ARG A 162 34.57 21.84 -15.00
C ARG A 162 35.61 21.03 -14.24
N ALA A 163 35.39 20.81 -12.95
CA ALA A 163 36.33 20.08 -12.08
C ALA A 163 36.26 18.56 -12.31
N SER A 164 35.08 18.05 -12.64
CA SER A 164 34.73 16.63 -12.65
C SER A 164 33.78 16.32 -13.83
N PRO A 165 34.20 16.58 -15.09
CA PRO A 165 33.34 16.49 -16.28
C PRO A 165 32.67 15.13 -16.51
N GLU A 166 33.28 14.05 -16.02
CA GLU A 166 32.77 12.69 -16.01
C GLU A 166 31.58 12.44 -15.07
N PHE A 167 31.28 13.37 -14.14
CA PHE A 167 30.18 13.21 -13.18
C PHE A 167 28.99 14.14 -13.43
N VAL A 168 29.13 15.16 -14.29
CA VAL A 168 28.12 16.24 -14.49
C VAL A 168 27.61 16.35 -15.93
N SER A 169 28.13 15.56 -16.85
CA SER A 169 27.65 15.53 -18.23
C SER A 169 26.29 14.83 -18.31
N SER A 170 25.28 15.50 -18.88
CA SER A 170 24.00 14.86 -19.27
C SER A 170 24.19 13.71 -20.28
N LYS A 171 25.36 13.67 -20.92
CA LYS A 171 25.84 12.60 -21.82
C LYS A 171 26.92 11.70 -21.20
N GLY A 172 27.27 11.88 -19.92
CA GLY A 172 28.53 11.33 -19.39
C GLY A 172 28.50 10.81 -17.96
N MET A 173 27.33 10.66 -17.33
CA MET A 173 27.22 9.61 -16.30
C MET A 173 27.52 8.29 -17.02
N LYS A 174 28.74 7.76 -16.84
CA LYS A 174 29.06 6.40 -17.29
C LYS A 174 27.94 5.48 -16.82
N PRO A 175 27.34 4.68 -17.71
CA PRO A 175 26.48 3.59 -17.28
C PRO A 175 27.17 2.82 -16.14
N LEU A 176 26.40 2.29 -15.18
CA LEU A 176 26.91 1.15 -14.45
C LEU A 176 27.39 0.14 -15.50
N PRO A 177 28.60 -0.43 -15.40
CA PRO A 177 29.06 -1.41 -16.36
C PRO A 177 27.99 -2.49 -16.51
N ASP A 178 27.46 -2.64 -17.72
CA ASP A 178 26.60 -3.77 -18.07
C ASP A 178 27.48 -5.03 -18.07
N PRO A 179 27.11 -6.08 -17.32
CA PRO A 179 27.87 -7.31 -17.18
C PRO A 179 28.18 -8.09 -18.48
N GLU A 180 27.75 -7.65 -19.68
CA GLU A 180 28.10 -8.39 -20.91
C GLU A 180 28.72 -7.59 -22.08
N LYS A 181 29.20 -6.34 -21.88
CA LYS A 181 29.93 -5.48 -22.84
C LYS A 181 29.06 -4.67 -23.82
N ASP A 182 29.17 -3.35 -23.71
CA ASP A 182 29.02 -2.36 -24.79
C ASP A 182 27.68 -2.31 -25.56
N ALA A 183 26.63 -1.79 -24.92
CA ALA A 183 25.47 -1.21 -25.64
C ALA A 183 25.64 0.32 -25.77
N PRO A 184 25.55 0.92 -26.97
CA PRO A 184 25.75 2.36 -27.15
C PRO A 184 24.71 3.19 -26.38
N GLU A 185 25.25 4.16 -25.64
CA GLU A 185 24.59 5.09 -24.73
C GLU A 185 23.49 5.96 -25.40
N VAL A 186 22.21 5.61 -25.32
CA VAL A 186 21.15 6.60 -25.55
C VAL A 186 19.85 6.30 -24.78
N LEU A 187 19.79 6.69 -23.50
CA LEU A 187 18.51 7.09 -22.90
C LEU A 187 18.26 8.56 -23.29
N GLU A 188 17.82 8.80 -24.53
CA GLU A 188 17.37 10.13 -24.95
C GLU A 188 15.94 10.33 -24.46
N ALA A 189 15.75 11.34 -23.60
CA ALA A 189 14.42 11.87 -23.32
C ALA A 189 14.03 12.73 -24.52
N PHE A 190 12.97 12.38 -25.20
CA PHE A 190 12.51 13.13 -26.37
C PHE A 190 11.95 14.51 -25.98
N GLU A 191 11.39 14.63 -24.77
CA GLU A 191 10.97 15.88 -24.12
C GLU A 191 11.03 15.64 -22.59
N SER A 192 11.92 16.30 -21.82
CA SER A 192 12.11 15.97 -20.40
C SER A 192 11.31 16.87 -19.45
N SER A 193 10.38 16.25 -18.74
CA SER A 193 9.40 16.86 -17.83
C SER A 193 9.47 16.31 -16.40
N GLY A 194 10.51 15.55 -16.04
CA GLY A 194 10.50 14.80 -14.77
C GLY A 194 9.66 13.53 -14.82
N ILE A 195 10.08 12.52 -14.07
CA ILE A 195 9.34 11.27 -13.89
C ILE A 195 8.18 11.56 -12.94
N ILE A 196 6.95 11.28 -13.36
CA ILE A 196 5.75 11.38 -12.49
C ILE A 196 5.27 9.98 -12.10
N TYR A 197 5.27 9.06 -13.06
CA TYR A 197 4.82 7.68 -12.91
C TYR A 197 5.88 6.68 -13.41
N GLY A 198 5.76 5.42 -12.98
CA GLY A 198 6.56 4.32 -13.53
C GLY A 198 7.96 4.11 -12.93
N LEU A 199 8.43 4.96 -12.00
CA LEU A 199 9.73 4.77 -11.33
C LEU A 199 9.88 3.36 -10.72
N MET A 200 8.89 2.92 -9.94
CA MET A 200 8.91 1.58 -9.34
C MET A 200 8.91 0.46 -10.38
N ARG A 201 8.19 0.64 -11.50
CA ARG A 201 8.16 -0.33 -12.59
C ARG A 201 9.53 -0.40 -13.28
N LEU A 202 10.19 0.73 -13.52
CA LEU A 202 11.55 0.78 -14.05
C LEU A 202 12.55 0.08 -13.13
N MET A 203 12.46 0.32 -11.82
CA MET A 203 13.26 -0.39 -10.82
C MET A 203 13.06 -1.90 -10.91
N THR A 204 11.81 -2.32 -11.06
CA THR A 204 11.39 -3.73 -11.08
C THR A 204 11.84 -4.44 -12.36
N GLU A 205 11.70 -3.79 -13.53
CA GLU A 205 12.07 -4.34 -14.83
C GLU A 205 13.59 -4.44 -15.04
N ARG A 206 14.39 -3.70 -14.26
CA ARG A 206 15.85 -3.55 -14.48
C ARG A 206 16.72 -4.03 -13.32
N GLY A 207 16.17 -4.11 -12.10
CA GLY A 207 16.94 -4.45 -10.90
C GLY A 207 16.97 -5.94 -10.61
N SER A 208 18.13 -6.57 -10.73
CA SER A 208 18.32 -7.99 -10.35
C SER A 208 18.63 -8.22 -8.86
N THR A 209 18.82 -7.14 -8.10
CA THR A 209 18.93 -7.15 -6.63
C THR A 209 18.28 -5.88 -6.09
N ALA A 210 17.98 -5.83 -4.79
CA ALA A 210 17.43 -4.64 -4.14
C ALA A 210 18.36 -3.43 -4.34
N ARG A 211 19.67 -3.59 -4.16
CA ARG A 211 20.65 -2.53 -4.43
C ARG A 211 20.64 -2.06 -5.88
N ARG A 212 20.63 -2.97 -6.86
CA ARG A 212 20.59 -2.57 -8.29
C ARG A 212 19.31 -1.83 -8.66
N ALA A 213 18.17 -2.25 -8.10
CA ALA A 213 16.92 -1.53 -8.27
C ALA A 213 16.99 -0.10 -7.70
N VAL A 214 17.62 0.08 -6.53
CA VAL A 214 17.81 1.41 -5.90
C VAL A 214 18.80 2.27 -6.68
N GLU A 215 19.92 1.72 -7.13
CA GLU A 215 20.89 2.41 -7.98
C GLU A 215 20.23 2.95 -9.25
N GLU A 216 19.39 2.14 -9.90
CA GLU A 216 18.62 2.55 -11.08
C GLU A 216 17.64 3.68 -10.73
N ALA A 217 16.93 3.59 -9.60
CA ALA A 217 16.01 4.65 -9.17
C ALA A 217 16.73 6.00 -8.99
N VAL A 218 17.82 6.00 -8.23
CA VAL A 218 18.61 7.20 -7.94
C VAL A 218 19.19 7.79 -9.22
N ARG A 219 19.71 6.94 -10.12
CA ARG A 219 20.24 7.34 -11.43
C ARG A 219 19.17 8.00 -12.30
N LEU A 220 17.97 7.44 -12.35
CA LEU A 220 16.87 7.96 -13.15
C LEU A 220 16.34 9.28 -12.60
N VAL A 221 16.16 9.39 -11.27
CA VAL A 221 15.72 10.64 -10.62
C VAL A 221 16.74 11.75 -10.82
N GLU A 222 18.04 11.47 -10.64
CA GLU A 222 19.09 12.47 -10.89
C GLU A 222 19.08 12.96 -12.34
N ARG A 223 18.94 12.03 -13.29
CA ARG A 223 19.05 12.33 -14.72
C ARG A 223 17.84 13.06 -15.27
N PHE A 224 16.63 12.61 -14.91
CA PHE A 224 15.38 13.07 -15.51
C PHE A 224 14.55 13.96 -14.60
N GLY A 225 14.82 13.96 -13.29
CA GLY A 225 13.99 14.60 -12.28
C GLY A 225 12.80 13.74 -11.86
N TRP A 226 12.19 14.10 -10.74
CA TRP A 226 10.95 13.57 -10.20
C TRP A 226 9.95 14.72 -10.07
N ALA A 227 8.83 14.62 -10.78
CA ALA A 227 7.75 15.62 -10.78
C ALA A 227 6.55 15.19 -9.91
N GLY A 228 6.61 13.99 -9.32
CA GLY A 228 5.59 13.51 -8.38
C GLY A 228 5.74 14.09 -6.97
N GLU A 229 4.81 13.74 -6.08
CA GLU A 229 4.89 14.06 -4.65
C GLU A 229 6.12 13.39 -4.00
N ALA A 230 6.62 13.96 -2.90
CA ALA A 230 7.61 13.31 -2.04
C ALA A 230 7.18 11.87 -1.70
N VAL A 231 8.06 10.90 -1.93
CA VAL A 231 7.76 9.49 -1.70
C VAL A 231 8.91 8.79 -0.99
N GLN A 232 8.56 7.91 -0.07
CA GLN A 232 9.48 6.95 0.52
C GLN A 232 9.24 5.56 -0.09
N LEU A 233 10.30 4.92 -0.55
CA LEU A 233 10.27 3.54 -1.05
C LEU A 233 10.94 2.59 -0.06
N THR A 234 10.43 1.38 0.01
CA THR A 234 11.08 0.24 0.67
C THR A 234 11.36 -0.81 -0.38
N VAL A 235 12.64 -1.14 -0.56
CA VAL A 235 13.11 -2.11 -1.55
C VAL A 235 13.80 -3.25 -0.82
N ALA A 236 13.45 -4.49 -1.11
CA ALA A 236 14.02 -5.65 -0.41
C ALA A 236 14.23 -6.83 -1.34
N ASP A 237 15.21 -7.67 -1.03
CA ASP A 237 15.40 -9.00 -1.60
C ASP A 237 15.68 -10.00 -0.47
N THR A 238 16.31 -11.15 -0.76
CA THR A 238 16.64 -12.16 0.27
C THR A 238 17.82 -11.77 1.16
N GLU A 239 18.56 -10.73 0.84
CA GLU A 239 19.81 -10.36 1.51
C GLU A 239 19.72 -9.02 2.23
N GLU A 240 19.08 -8.02 1.64
CA GLU A 240 19.08 -6.65 2.16
C GLU A 240 17.76 -5.90 1.97
N VAL A 241 17.60 -4.84 2.76
CA VAL A 241 16.49 -3.89 2.68
C VAL A 241 17.06 -2.49 2.54
N TRP A 242 16.44 -1.70 1.67
CA TRP A 242 16.76 -0.30 1.42
C TRP A 242 15.54 0.58 1.67
N LEU A 243 15.79 1.69 2.34
CA LEU A 243 14.87 2.82 2.46
C LEU A 243 15.33 3.89 1.48
N VAL A 244 14.44 4.34 0.59
CA VAL A 244 14.75 5.37 -0.41
C VAL A 244 13.84 6.56 -0.18
N ALA A 245 14.41 7.76 -0.08
CA ALA A 245 13.68 9.01 -0.10
C ALA A 245 13.85 9.65 -1.48
N VAL A 246 12.73 9.91 -2.16
CA VAL A 246 12.70 10.60 -3.45
C VAL A 246 12.00 11.93 -3.27
N LEU A 247 12.71 13.02 -3.56
CA LEU A 247 12.21 14.38 -3.46
C LEU A 247 11.85 14.91 -4.85
N PRO A 248 10.83 15.77 -4.98
CA PRO A 248 10.60 16.53 -6.20
C PRO A 248 11.88 17.25 -6.65
N GLY A 249 12.13 17.25 -7.95
CA GLY A 249 13.41 17.62 -8.54
C GLY A 249 14.34 16.42 -8.71
N ARG A 250 15.66 16.62 -8.58
CA ARG A 250 16.68 15.62 -8.95
C ARG A 250 17.31 14.89 -7.77
N THR A 251 16.71 14.94 -6.58
CA THR A 251 17.32 14.38 -5.36
C THR A 251 16.65 13.07 -4.95
N ALA A 252 17.45 12.01 -4.89
CA ALA A 252 17.09 10.75 -4.25
C ALA A 252 18.24 10.26 -3.36
N VAL A 253 17.91 9.84 -2.14
CA VAL A 253 18.87 9.34 -1.16
C VAL A 253 18.36 8.02 -0.61
N ALA A 254 19.20 6.99 -0.62
CA ALA A 254 18.86 5.69 -0.07
C ALA A 254 19.82 5.26 1.03
N ARG A 255 19.26 4.65 2.07
CA ARG A 255 19.99 4.03 3.18
C ARG A 255 19.65 2.55 3.27
N ARG A 256 20.67 1.72 3.42
CA ARG A 256 20.54 0.30 3.73
C ARG A 256 20.10 0.14 5.20
N LEU A 257 19.08 -0.66 5.43
CA LEU A 257 18.74 -1.13 6.77
C LEU A 257 19.82 -2.12 7.23
N ALA A 258 20.36 -1.96 8.44
CA ALA A 258 21.34 -2.93 8.92
C ALA A 258 20.69 -4.31 9.11
N ASP A 259 21.52 -5.36 9.07
CA ASP A 259 21.00 -6.74 9.09
C ASP A 259 20.27 -7.05 10.40
N ASP A 260 20.65 -6.43 11.50
CA ASP A 260 20.08 -6.57 12.85
C ASP A 260 19.05 -5.47 13.20
N GLU A 261 18.67 -4.63 12.24
CA GLU A 261 17.73 -3.54 12.43
C GLU A 261 16.31 -3.88 11.92
N ALA A 262 15.33 -3.15 12.45
CA ALA A 262 13.96 -3.10 11.97
C ALA A 262 13.45 -1.66 11.95
N VAL A 263 12.51 -1.35 11.05
CA VAL A 263 11.97 -0.01 10.86
C VAL A 263 10.48 -0.06 10.56
N LEU A 264 9.73 0.92 11.09
CA LEU A 264 8.37 1.21 10.66
C LEU A 264 8.37 2.50 9.86
N ALA A 265 7.91 2.41 8.62
CA ALA A 265 7.66 3.51 7.72
C ALA A 265 6.15 3.83 7.72
N ALA A 266 5.82 5.08 8.03
CA ALA A 266 4.47 5.65 7.96
C ALA A 266 4.52 7.03 7.28
N GLU A 267 3.49 7.85 7.40
CA GLU A 267 3.40 9.12 6.67
C GLU A 267 4.42 10.21 7.12
N VAL A 268 5.24 9.93 8.15
CA VAL A 268 6.43 10.70 8.50
C VAL A 268 7.67 9.91 8.09
N GLN A 269 8.56 10.60 7.39
CA GLN A 269 9.76 10.03 6.79
C GLN A 269 10.68 9.36 7.84
N THR A 270 11.23 8.19 7.51
CA THR A 270 12.00 7.32 8.44
C THR A 270 13.42 6.94 7.98
N LEU A 271 14.04 7.70 7.08
CA LEU A 271 15.42 7.48 6.61
C LEU A 271 16.38 7.61 7.78
N GLY A 272 16.12 8.60 8.64
CA GLY A 272 17.06 9.10 9.64
C GLY A 272 18.16 9.95 9.01
N THR A 273 19.18 10.22 9.81
CA THR A 273 20.45 10.78 9.36
C THR A 273 21.16 9.80 8.42
N VAL A 274 21.62 10.29 7.26
CA VAL A 274 22.37 9.48 6.29
C VAL A 274 23.76 10.08 6.05
N ASP A 275 24.83 9.29 6.24
CA ASP A 275 26.17 9.66 5.79
C ASP A 275 26.29 9.44 4.27
N LEU A 276 26.49 10.51 3.52
CA LEU A 276 26.55 10.49 2.05
C LEU A 276 27.81 9.83 1.50
N LEU A 277 28.85 9.68 2.34
CA LEU A 277 30.14 9.10 1.98
C LEU A 277 30.27 7.63 2.40
N ASP A 278 29.32 7.07 3.14
CA ASP A 278 29.24 5.63 3.42
C ASP A 278 28.77 4.87 2.18
N GLU A 279 29.70 4.54 1.28
CA GLU A 279 29.37 3.87 0.02
C GLU A 279 28.76 2.46 0.20
N LYS A 280 28.93 1.86 1.38
CA LYS A 280 28.41 0.51 1.67
C LYS A 280 26.92 0.58 1.99
N ASN A 281 26.51 1.55 2.80
CA ASN A 281 25.15 1.64 3.32
C ASN A 281 24.34 2.80 2.74
N THR A 282 24.94 3.64 1.89
CA THR A 282 24.28 4.78 1.26
C THR A 282 24.41 4.71 -0.26
N ILE A 283 23.28 4.90 -0.96
CA ILE A 283 23.24 5.09 -2.41
C ILE A 283 22.70 6.50 -2.68
N VAL A 284 23.52 7.28 -3.37
CA VAL A 284 23.21 8.60 -3.93
C VAL A 284 23.81 8.66 -5.32
N SER A 285 23.42 9.66 -6.11
CA SER A 285 24.02 9.86 -7.41
C SER A 285 25.53 10.13 -7.29
N PRO A 286 26.34 9.75 -8.30
CA PRO A 286 27.74 10.12 -8.33
C PRO A 286 27.98 11.62 -8.16
N LEU A 287 27.09 12.46 -8.73
CA LEU A 287 27.13 13.92 -8.58
C LEU A 287 26.95 14.34 -7.11
N THR A 288 25.92 13.82 -6.44
CA THR A 288 25.65 14.12 -5.02
C THR A 288 26.82 13.69 -4.15
N ARG A 289 27.42 12.52 -4.43
CA ARG A 289 28.58 12.04 -3.69
C ARG A 289 29.81 12.92 -3.90
N GLU A 290 30.07 13.32 -5.14
CA GLU A 290 31.19 14.19 -5.44
C GLU A 290 31.03 15.57 -4.77
N ARG A 291 29.81 16.11 -4.77
CA ARG A 291 29.50 17.33 -4.01
C ARG A 291 29.80 17.15 -2.52
N ALA A 292 29.39 16.03 -1.91
CA ALA A 292 29.67 15.75 -0.52
C ALA A 292 31.19 15.71 -0.24
N ARG A 293 32.00 15.10 -1.12
CA ARG A 293 33.47 15.11 -1.00
C ARG A 293 34.05 16.53 -1.09
N MET A 294 33.57 17.34 -2.03
CA MET A 294 34.02 18.73 -2.17
C MET A 294 33.66 19.58 -0.94
N LEU A 295 32.48 19.39 -0.35
CA LEU A 295 32.08 20.07 0.88
C LEU A 295 33.01 19.72 2.04
N LEU A 296 33.37 18.45 2.17
CA LEU A 296 34.31 17.98 3.18
C LEU A 296 35.73 18.54 2.97
N ALA A 297 36.19 18.62 1.72
CA ALA A 297 37.54 19.10 1.37
C ALA A 297 37.77 20.59 1.67
N ASN A 298 36.72 21.39 1.81
CA ASN A 298 36.83 22.83 2.12
C ASN A 298 36.90 23.13 3.63
N ILE A 299 37.07 22.11 4.46
CA ILE A 299 37.09 22.22 5.92
C ILE A 299 38.53 22.05 6.43
N PRO A 300 38.99 22.87 7.40
CA PRO A 300 40.33 22.74 7.98
C PRO A 300 40.62 21.34 8.57
N GLU A 301 41.86 20.88 8.44
CA GLU A 301 42.34 19.62 9.04
C GLU A 301 42.16 19.61 10.58
N GLY A 302 41.85 18.43 11.15
CA GLY A 302 41.70 18.23 12.60
C GLY A 302 40.27 18.19 13.12
N ILE A 303 39.26 18.36 12.25
CA ILE A 303 37.84 18.18 12.61
C ILE A 303 37.33 16.90 11.94
N ALA A 304 37.06 15.86 12.72
CA ALA A 304 36.41 14.65 12.21
C ALA A 304 35.00 15.02 11.72
N ARG A 305 34.70 14.81 10.43
CA ARG A 305 33.38 15.16 9.89
C ARG A 305 32.80 14.14 8.92
N THR A 306 31.54 13.82 9.12
CA THR A 306 30.67 13.11 8.16
C THR A 306 29.78 14.13 7.45
N VAL A 307 29.57 13.98 6.13
CA VAL A 307 28.62 14.82 5.39
C VAL A 307 27.26 14.14 5.40
N THR A 308 26.31 14.73 6.11
CA THR A 308 25.04 14.08 6.40
C THR A 308 23.86 14.72 5.71
N PHE A 309 22.98 13.89 5.19
CA PHE A 309 21.66 14.27 4.71
C PHE A 309 20.61 13.99 5.80
N GLU A 310 19.77 14.98 6.09
CA GLU A 310 18.56 14.78 6.88
C GLU A 310 17.36 15.25 6.06
N TRP A 311 16.35 14.40 5.95
CA TRP A 311 15.12 14.69 5.19
C TRP A 311 14.52 16.05 5.52
N ILE A 312 14.55 16.37 6.81
CA ILE A 312 13.90 17.52 7.42
C ILE A 312 14.45 18.87 6.94
N ASP A 313 15.65 18.87 6.36
CA ASP A 313 16.34 20.06 5.85
C ASP A 313 15.89 20.40 4.42
N TYR A 314 15.24 19.46 3.71
CA TYR A 314 14.93 19.60 2.29
C TYR A 314 13.45 19.46 1.96
N ALA A 315 12.63 19.07 2.93
CA ALA A 315 11.21 18.81 2.75
C ALA A 315 10.36 19.66 3.68
N GLU A 316 9.22 20.11 3.17
CA GLU A 316 8.16 20.74 3.97
C GLU A 316 7.72 19.79 5.10
N PRO A 317 7.24 20.32 6.24
CA PRO A 317 6.84 19.51 7.37
C PRO A 317 5.67 18.58 7.00
N PRO A 318 5.58 17.37 7.60
CA PRO A 318 4.41 16.52 7.44
C PRO A 318 3.16 17.18 8.03
N THR A 319 2.00 16.94 7.43
CA THR A 319 0.72 17.44 7.97
C THR A 319 0.48 16.98 9.42
N LEU A 320 -0.29 17.74 10.19
CA LEU A 320 -0.66 17.39 11.57
C LEU A 320 -1.28 15.99 11.68
N GLN A 321 -2.09 15.60 10.69
CA GLN A 321 -2.72 14.29 10.62
C GLN A 321 -1.71 13.17 10.36
N ALA A 322 -0.76 13.39 9.46
CA ALA A 322 0.34 12.46 9.20
C ALA A 322 1.20 12.22 10.45
N ARG A 323 1.49 13.30 11.20
CA ARG A 323 2.21 13.21 12.48
C ARG A 323 1.45 12.40 13.51
N LEU A 324 0.15 12.67 13.69
CA LEU A 324 -0.69 11.93 14.63
C LEU A 324 -0.71 10.42 14.35
N ARG A 325 -0.95 10.05 13.09
CA ARG A 325 -1.01 8.62 12.69
C ARG A 325 0.35 7.95 12.80
N SER A 326 1.40 8.61 12.33
CA SER A 326 2.77 8.06 12.40
C SER A 326 3.24 7.92 13.84
N TYR A 327 2.92 8.87 14.72
CA TYR A 327 3.19 8.79 16.15
C TYR A 327 2.55 7.54 16.78
N ALA A 328 1.25 7.35 16.60
CA ALA A 328 0.52 6.21 17.18
C ALA A 328 1.05 4.85 16.69
N ARG A 329 1.30 4.72 15.38
CA ARG A 329 1.82 3.49 14.75
C ARG A 329 3.24 3.19 15.17
N THR A 330 4.09 4.20 15.24
CA THR A 330 5.49 4.06 15.66
C THR A 330 5.56 3.55 17.09
N ARG A 331 4.78 4.14 18.01
CA ARG A 331 4.70 3.65 19.40
C ARG A 331 4.30 2.19 19.48
N THR A 332 3.24 1.81 18.75
CA THR A 332 2.77 0.42 18.69
C THR A 332 3.86 -0.54 18.18
N PHE A 333 4.64 -0.13 17.17
CA PHE A 333 5.77 -0.90 16.66
C PHE A 333 6.92 -1.01 17.66
N LEU A 334 7.31 0.09 18.31
CA LEU A 334 8.36 0.10 19.31
C LEU A 334 8.03 -0.79 20.52
N GLU A 335 6.77 -0.77 20.96
CA GLU A 335 6.27 -1.62 22.04
C GLU A 335 6.25 -3.11 21.61
N ARG A 336 5.58 -3.43 20.50
CA ARG A 336 5.29 -4.83 20.14
C ARG A 336 6.41 -5.57 19.42
N VAL A 337 7.17 -4.86 18.58
CA VAL A 337 8.27 -5.44 17.79
C VAL A 337 9.62 -4.99 18.32
N GLY A 338 9.73 -3.72 18.74
CA GLY A 338 10.95 -3.26 19.41
C GLY A 338 11.16 -3.90 20.78
N GLY A 339 10.09 -4.30 21.47
CA GLY A 339 10.13 -4.81 22.84
C GLY A 339 10.43 -3.73 23.88
N LEU A 340 10.24 -2.46 23.52
CA LEU A 340 10.60 -1.33 24.37
C LEU A 340 9.58 -1.14 25.51
N SER A 341 10.07 -0.69 26.68
CA SER A 341 9.21 -0.25 27.77
C SER A 341 8.48 1.04 27.40
N GLU A 342 7.36 1.34 28.06
CA GLU A 342 6.61 2.58 27.86
C GLU A 342 7.48 3.84 28.01
N GLU A 343 8.43 3.82 28.97
CA GLU A 343 9.40 4.89 29.16
C GLU A 343 10.33 5.04 27.95
N ALA A 344 10.92 3.95 27.47
CA ALA A 344 11.79 3.98 26.29
C ALA A 344 11.05 4.37 25.01
N VAL A 345 9.78 3.98 24.87
CA VAL A 345 8.91 4.40 23.77
C VAL A 345 8.66 5.90 23.84
N ARG A 346 8.31 6.43 25.02
CA ARG A 346 8.11 7.86 25.25
C ARG A 346 9.38 8.66 24.95
N ASP A 347 10.55 8.16 25.34
CA ASP A 347 11.82 8.81 25.08
C ASP A 347 12.14 8.83 23.58
N ALA A 348 11.84 7.75 22.86
CA ALA A 348 12.04 7.66 21.42
C ALA A 348 11.06 8.50 20.60
N THR A 349 9.80 8.64 21.02
CA THR A 349 8.76 9.34 20.25
C THR A 349 8.44 10.76 20.73
N GLY A 350 8.90 11.12 21.93
CA GLY A 350 8.41 12.29 22.67
C GLY A 350 6.96 12.12 23.15
N MET A 351 6.42 13.17 23.78
CA MET A 351 5.05 13.21 24.33
C MET A 351 4.03 13.97 23.48
N ASP A 352 4.48 14.83 22.56
CA ASP A 352 3.60 15.68 21.75
C ASP A 352 3.68 15.27 20.28
N TYR A 353 2.64 14.58 19.79
CA TYR A 353 2.57 14.12 18.40
C TYR A 353 2.72 15.29 17.41
N ARG A 354 2.37 16.53 17.80
CA ARG A 354 2.51 17.71 16.95
C ARG A 354 3.96 18.01 16.59
N ARG A 355 4.92 17.47 17.35
CA ARG A 355 6.36 17.62 17.14
C ARG A 355 7.04 16.30 16.78
N PHE A 356 6.25 15.28 16.45
CA PHE A 356 6.77 13.94 16.20
C PHE A 356 7.74 13.92 15.00
N VAL A 357 8.91 13.33 15.24
CA VAL A 357 9.90 12.93 14.24
C VAL A 357 10.07 11.42 14.39
N ALA A 358 10.13 10.69 13.28
CA ALA A 358 10.29 9.25 13.35
C ALA A 358 11.70 8.89 13.85
N PRO A 359 11.85 7.97 14.82
CA PRO A 359 13.14 7.64 15.44
C PRO A 359 14.11 6.86 14.52
N GLY A 360 13.72 6.59 13.27
CA GLY A 360 14.51 5.79 12.34
C GLY A 360 14.39 4.29 12.59
N ALA A 361 15.43 3.55 12.23
CA ALA A 361 15.52 2.10 12.48
C ALA A 361 15.97 1.82 13.92
N ILE A 362 15.50 0.70 14.47
CA ILE A 362 15.84 0.21 15.81
C ILE A 362 16.42 -1.19 15.75
N ARG A 363 17.12 -1.60 16.81
CA ARG A 363 17.45 -3.01 17.05
C ARG A 363 16.36 -3.64 17.92
N PRO A 364 15.57 -4.59 17.42
CA PRO A 364 14.54 -5.23 18.23
C PRO A 364 15.18 -6.10 19.33
N GLN A 365 14.57 -6.15 20.51
CA GLN A 365 15.08 -6.97 21.62
C GLN A 365 14.96 -8.49 21.37
N ALA A 366 14.08 -8.89 20.45
CA ALA A 366 13.89 -10.28 20.04
C ALA A 366 13.79 -10.37 18.52
N LYS A 367 14.14 -11.54 17.98
CA LYS A 367 13.99 -11.82 16.54
C LYS A 367 12.51 -11.79 16.13
N ILE A 368 12.26 -11.18 14.98
CA ILE A 368 10.93 -10.94 14.43
C ILE A 368 10.51 -12.14 13.57
N SER A 369 9.37 -12.75 13.89
CA SER A 369 8.78 -13.83 13.08
C SER A 369 7.70 -13.31 12.13
N PRO A 370 7.36 -14.04 11.05
CA PRO A 370 6.20 -13.73 10.22
C PRO A 370 4.90 -13.63 11.03
N GLU A 371 4.73 -14.45 12.08
CA GLU A 371 3.59 -14.40 12.99
C GLU A 371 3.56 -13.08 13.78
N ALA A 372 4.72 -12.62 14.28
CA ALA A 372 4.83 -11.36 14.99
C ALA A 372 4.51 -10.17 14.07
N LEU A 373 4.93 -10.21 12.80
CA LEU A 373 4.54 -9.20 11.81
C LEU A 373 3.04 -9.25 11.53
N ARG A 374 2.45 -10.43 11.28
CA ARG A 374 0.99 -10.55 11.12
C ARG A 374 0.23 -10.04 12.36
N ALA A 375 0.75 -10.26 13.55
CA ALA A 375 0.15 -9.74 14.79
C ALA A 375 0.27 -8.21 14.88
N LEU A 376 1.43 -7.65 14.51
CA LEU A 376 1.64 -6.21 14.44
C LEU A 376 0.70 -5.57 13.42
N MET A 377 0.61 -6.11 12.20
CA MET A 377 -0.22 -5.58 11.12
C MET A 377 -1.72 -5.61 11.42
N ARG A 378 -2.16 -6.39 12.43
CA ARG A 378 -3.52 -6.40 12.99
C ARG A 378 -3.77 -5.36 14.07
N SER A 379 -2.73 -4.70 14.57
CA SER A 379 -2.84 -3.80 15.71
C SER A 379 -3.62 -2.55 15.34
N SER A 380 -4.75 -2.33 15.99
CA SER A 380 -5.59 -1.14 15.85
C SER A 380 -5.38 -0.19 17.03
N ALA A 381 -5.87 1.04 16.92
CA ALA A 381 -6.01 1.91 18.08
C ALA A 381 -7.07 1.36 19.06
N PRO A 382 -7.07 1.79 20.34
CA PRO A 382 -8.06 1.35 21.34
C PRO A 382 -9.51 1.59 20.88
N ASP A 383 -9.75 2.71 20.22
CA ASP A 383 -10.88 2.88 19.32
C ASP A 383 -10.54 2.20 17.99
N LEU A 384 -11.00 0.96 17.82
CA LEU A 384 -10.80 0.12 16.62
C LEU A 384 -11.06 0.82 15.27
N GLU A 385 -11.70 1.98 15.31
CA GLU A 385 -12.13 2.82 14.20
C GLU A 385 -11.17 3.97 13.85
N SER A 386 -10.21 4.29 14.72
CA SER A 386 -9.31 5.42 14.47
C SER A 386 -8.35 5.13 13.32
N PRO A 387 -8.21 6.05 12.36
CA PRO A 387 -7.25 5.92 11.27
C PRO A 387 -5.79 5.94 11.77
N SER A 388 -5.57 6.17 13.07
CA SER A 388 -4.25 6.19 13.71
C SER A 388 -3.72 4.80 14.04
N GLY A 389 -4.55 3.75 14.03
CA GLY A 389 -4.08 2.37 14.16
C GLY A 389 -3.22 1.91 12.97
N ILE A 390 -2.45 0.82 13.15
CA ILE A 390 -1.76 0.14 12.04
C ILE A 390 -2.78 -0.53 11.13
N ALA A 391 -3.74 -1.25 11.70
CA ALA A 391 -4.98 -1.65 11.04
C ALA A 391 -6.10 -0.68 11.40
N ASN A 392 -6.93 -0.33 10.41
CA ASN A 392 -8.09 0.54 10.60
C ASN A 392 -9.17 0.22 9.55
N ALA A 393 -10.31 0.90 9.64
CA ALA A 393 -11.47 0.69 8.77
C ALA A 393 -11.18 0.87 7.27
N ALA A 394 -10.13 1.60 6.91
CA ALA A 394 -9.70 1.84 5.53
C ALA A 394 -8.61 0.88 5.04
N THR A 395 -8.14 -0.06 5.87
CA THR A 395 -7.16 -1.06 5.46
C THR A 395 -7.76 -1.98 4.38
N ALA A 396 -7.40 -1.70 3.13
CA ALA A 396 -7.88 -2.39 1.94
C ALA A 396 -7.13 -3.69 1.68
N ARG A 397 -5.86 -3.75 2.09
CA ARG A 397 -4.99 -4.92 1.98
C ARG A 397 -3.92 -4.88 3.05
N SER A 398 -3.63 -6.04 3.62
CA SER A 398 -2.47 -6.29 4.46
C SER A 398 -1.66 -7.45 3.88
N SER A 399 -0.35 -7.27 3.79
CA SER A 399 0.59 -8.24 3.22
C SER A 399 1.79 -8.42 4.14
N VAL A 400 2.24 -9.66 4.32
CA VAL A 400 3.54 -10.00 4.95
C VAL A 400 4.34 -10.83 3.96
N PHE A 401 5.47 -10.29 3.51
CA PHE A 401 6.37 -10.88 2.54
C PHE A 401 7.54 -11.58 3.25
N ASP A 402 7.82 -12.80 2.80
CA ASP A 402 9.00 -13.61 3.11
C ASP A 402 9.71 -13.92 1.77
N PRO A 403 10.62 -13.03 1.31
CA PRO A 403 11.45 -13.24 0.13
C PRO A 403 12.24 -14.56 0.22
N ARG A 404 12.16 -15.39 -0.82
CA ARG A 404 12.77 -16.74 -0.83
C ARG A 404 13.48 -17.03 -2.15
N THR A 405 14.41 -17.98 -2.08
CA THR A 405 15.13 -18.51 -3.24
C THR A 405 14.69 -19.95 -3.52
N PRO A 406 14.41 -20.32 -4.78
CA PRO A 406 14.29 -19.44 -5.97
C PRO A 406 13.10 -18.47 -5.85
N ALA A 407 13.13 -17.33 -6.55
CA ALA A 407 12.20 -16.21 -6.37
C ALA A 407 10.71 -16.62 -6.43
N TRP A 408 10.36 -17.57 -7.30
CA TRP A 408 8.98 -18.09 -7.42
C TRP A 408 8.44 -18.75 -6.15
N THR A 409 9.29 -19.06 -5.17
CA THR A 409 8.91 -19.57 -3.84
C THR A 409 8.66 -18.47 -2.81
N THR A 410 8.87 -17.18 -3.16
CA THR A 410 8.58 -16.04 -2.28
C THR A 410 7.14 -16.08 -1.82
N ARG A 411 6.96 -16.04 -0.50
CA ARG A 411 5.64 -16.13 0.13
C ARG A 411 5.15 -14.74 0.50
N GLU A 412 3.90 -14.48 0.16
CA GLU A 412 3.13 -13.33 0.61
C GLU A 412 1.90 -13.85 1.36
N ASP A 413 1.87 -13.66 2.68
CA ASP A 413 0.67 -13.85 3.48
C ASP A 413 -0.23 -12.62 3.30
N VAL A 414 -1.45 -12.82 2.78
CA VAL A 414 -2.35 -11.72 2.39
C VAL A 414 -3.66 -11.77 3.16
N ALA A 415 -4.03 -10.65 3.77
CA ALA A 415 -5.39 -10.33 4.17
C ALA A 415 -5.92 -9.23 3.23
N SER A 416 -6.95 -9.53 2.43
CA SER A 416 -7.48 -8.62 1.40
C SER A 416 -8.54 -7.62 1.89
N ALA A 417 -8.45 -7.20 3.15
CA ALA A 417 -9.26 -6.22 3.88
C ALA A 417 -8.65 -6.07 5.30
N HIS A 418 -9.40 -5.47 6.23
CA HIS A 418 -8.98 -5.27 7.63
C HIS A 418 -8.46 -6.59 8.27
N PRO A 419 -7.15 -6.70 8.56
CA PRO A 419 -6.52 -7.98 8.92
C PRO A 419 -6.94 -8.52 10.29
N ALA A 420 -7.55 -7.69 11.14
CA ALA A 420 -8.13 -8.16 12.41
C ALA A 420 -9.40 -9.02 12.24
N VAL A 421 -10.06 -8.97 11.07
CA VAL A 421 -11.37 -9.62 10.89
C VAL A 421 -11.34 -10.71 9.82
N ILE A 422 -10.30 -10.77 9.00
CA ILE A 422 -10.11 -11.85 8.02
C ILE A 422 -8.77 -12.56 8.24
N PRO A 423 -8.66 -13.85 7.89
CA PRO A 423 -7.39 -14.55 7.97
C PRO A 423 -6.40 -14.04 6.92
N TYR A 424 -5.11 -14.15 7.24
CA TYR A 424 -4.08 -14.16 6.22
C TYR A 424 -4.12 -15.48 5.45
N VAL A 425 -3.97 -15.40 4.14
CA VAL A 425 -3.86 -16.56 3.26
C VAL A 425 -2.52 -16.47 2.55
N ALA A 426 -1.72 -17.53 2.65
CA ALA A 426 -0.45 -17.63 1.94
C ALA A 426 -0.69 -17.63 0.43
N THR A 427 0.16 -16.89 -0.29
CA THR A 427 0.21 -16.84 -1.75
C THR A 427 1.66 -16.73 -2.20
N HIS A 428 1.93 -17.13 -3.44
CA HIS A 428 3.24 -17.08 -4.08
C HIS A 428 3.10 -16.32 -5.40
N PRO A 429 3.20 -14.97 -5.38
CA PRO A 429 2.83 -14.13 -6.53
C PRO A 429 3.58 -14.45 -7.83
N LEU A 430 4.79 -15.00 -7.70
CA LEU A 430 5.66 -15.37 -8.81
C LEU A 430 5.51 -16.83 -9.27
N ALA A 431 4.83 -17.69 -8.50
CA ALA A 431 4.58 -19.08 -8.87
C ALA A 431 3.54 -19.20 -10.01
N VAL A 432 2.68 -18.19 -10.15
CA VAL A 432 1.66 -18.13 -11.20
C VAL A 432 2.36 -18.07 -12.56
N GLN A 433 2.27 -19.16 -13.31
CA GLN A 433 2.78 -19.22 -14.66
C GLN A 433 1.88 -18.45 -15.62
N LEU A 434 2.52 -17.66 -16.48
CA LEU A 434 1.87 -17.10 -17.66
C LEU A 434 1.50 -18.25 -18.60
N PRO A 435 0.30 -18.29 -19.19
CA PRO A 435 -0.06 -19.33 -20.13
C PRO A 435 0.96 -19.33 -21.27
N VAL A 436 1.65 -20.46 -21.41
CA VAL A 436 2.61 -20.70 -22.50
C VAL A 436 1.83 -20.76 -23.80
N LYS A 437 1.71 -19.63 -24.53
CA LYS A 437 1.20 -19.54 -25.93
C LYS A 437 -0.07 -20.36 -26.28
N MET A 438 -0.85 -20.79 -25.30
CA MET A 438 -2.10 -21.53 -25.49
C MET A 438 -3.24 -20.57 -25.19
N LEU A 439 -3.48 -19.66 -26.15
CA LEU A 439 -4.70 -18.88 -26.40
C LEU A 439 -4.34 -17.59 -27.15
N ALA A 440 -3.66 -17.73 -28.30
CA ALA A 440 -3.99 -16.86 -29.43
C ALA A 440 -5.35 -17.31 -29.99
N ARG A 441 -6.42 -17.14 -29.19
CA ARG A 441 -7.75 -16.96 -29.75
C ARG A 441 -7.95 -15.46 -29.81
N SER A 442 -7.84 -14.95 -31.03
CA SER A 442 -8.40 -13.68 -31.46
C SER A 442 -9.79 -13.49 -30.85
N ASN A 443 -9.87 -12.72 -29.77
CA ASN A 443 -11.08 -11.96 -29.49
C ASN A 443 -10.84 -10.56 -30.05
N GLU A 444 -10.91 -10.49 -31.38
CA GLU A 444 -11.44 -9.32 -32.06
C GLU A 444 -12.87 -9.12 -31.56
N THR A 445 -13.03 -8.45 -30.43
CA THR A 445 -14.21 -7.68 -30.07
C THR A 445 -13.73 -6.61 -29.12
N GLY A 446 -13.15 -5.55 -29.71
CA GLY A 446 -12.92 -4.31 -29.03
C GLY A 446 -14.23 -3.78 -28.48
N ALA A 447 -14.39 -3.82 -27.16
CA ALA A 447 -15.01 -2.71 -26.48
C ALA A 447 -13.88 -1.69 -26.29
N ALA A 448 -13.76 -0.79 -27.26
CA ALA A 448 -12.95 0.40 -27.11
C ALA A 448 -13.32 1.06 -25.78
N SER A 449 -12.37 1.08 -24.83
CA SER A 449 -12.41 2.10 -23.79
C SER A 449 -12.43 3.43 -24.51
N ALA A 450 -13.36 4.31 -24.13
CA ALA A 450 -13.45 5.68 -24.65
C ALA A 450 -12.27 6.58 -24.17
N THR A 451 -11.11 5.98 -23.93
CA THR A 451 -9.80 6.60 -23.73
C THR A 451 -8.89 5.92 -24.75
N GLY A 452 -8.33 6.69 -25.69
CA GLY A 452 -7.60 6.19 -26.87
C GLY A 452 -6.27 5.48 -26.56
N ASP A 453 -6.34 4.37 -25.83
CA ASP A 453 -5.23 3.53 -25.43
C ASP A 453 -4.92 2.47 -26.49
N ASN A 454 -4.47 2.91 -27.66
CA ASN A 454 -3.72 2.05 -28.58
C ASN A 454 -2.24 2.06 -28.16
N THR A 455 -1.86 1.22 -27.18
CA THR A 455 -0.47 0.82 -26.98
C THR A 455 -0.31 -0.64 -27.41
N PRO A 456 0.70 -1.00 -28.22
CA PRO A 456 0.97 -2.39 -28.58
C PRO A 456 1.77 -3.05 -27.45
N PHE A 457 1.18 -3.15 -26.25
CA PHE A 457 1.68 -4.07 -25.23
C PHE A 457 0.73 -5.26 -25.23
N VAL A 458 1.22 -6.40 -25.72
CA VAL A 458 0.56 -7.67 -25.48
C VAL A 458 0.79 -8.00 -23.99
N GLU A 459 0.02 -7.36 -23.11
CA GLU A 459 -0.22 -7.87 -21.76
C GLU A 459 -0.84 -9.25 -21.98
N THR A 460 -0.03 -10.30 -21.86
CA THR A 460 -0.55 -11.62 -21.48
C THR A 460 -0.93 -11.52 -20.00
N ALA A 461 -1.95 -10.70 -19.72
CA ALA A 461 -2.54 -10.62 -18.42
C ALA A 461 -3.11 -12.01 -18.16
N VAL A 462 -2.44 -12.77 -17.30
CA VAL A 462 -3.20 -13.64 -16.38
C VAL A 462 -3.91 -12.67 -15.47
N GLN A 463 -5.03 -12.15 -15.98
CA GLN A 463 -6.04 -11.54 -15.17
C GLN A 463 -6.56 -12.68 -14.31
N SER A 464 -5.94 -12.89 -13.16
CA SER A 464 -6.62 -13.52 -12.04
C SER A 464 -7.64 -12.52 -11.46
N THR A 465 -8.44 -11.88 -12.33
CA THR A 465 -9.73 -11.32 -11.96
C THR A 465 -10.68 -12.49 -11.88
N PHE A 466 -10.55 -13.25 -10.79
CA PHE A 466 -11.52 -14.28 -10.46
C PHE A 466 -12.78 -13.58 -9.94
N ASP A 467 -13.63 -13.21 -10.88
CA ASP A 467 -14.94 -12.61 -10.64
C ASP A 467 -15.93 -13.75 -10.39
N PHE A 468 -16.01 -14.20 -9.14
CA PHE A 468 -17.00 -15.19 -8.74
C PHE A 468 -18.36 -14.50 -8.58
N SER A 469 -19.28 -14.86 -9.46
CA SER A 469 -20.71 -14.54 -9.40
C SER A 469 -21.41 -15.33 -8.29
N PHE A 470 -21.19 -14.89 -7.06
CA PHE A 470 -22.31 -14.68 -6.12
C PHE A 470 -22.19 -13.22 -5.64
N ARG A 471 -22.46 -12.29 -6.57
CA ARG A 471 -22.51 -10.82 -6.43
C ARG A 471 -21.34 -10.14 -5.67
N ASP A 472 -20.14 -10.65 -5.93
CA ASP A 472 -18.82 -10.03 -5.70
C ASP A 472 -18.12 -10.38 -4.37
N ALA A 473 -17.08 -11.23 -4.44
CA ALA A 473 -16.19 -11.51 -3.30
C ALA A 473 -15.53 -10.23 -2.72
N ARG A 474 -15.45 -9.15 -3.52
CA ARG A 474 -15.06 -7.81 -3.06
C ARG A 474 -16.08 -7.24 -2.06
N SER A 475 -17.38 -7.49 -2.26
CA SER A 475 -18.45 -7.13 -1.32
C SER A 475 -18.38 -7.93 -0.02
N PHE A 476 -17.95 -9.20 -0.09
CA PHE A 476 -17.87 -10.07 1.08
C PHE A 476 -16.73 -9.72 2.04
N ARG A 477 -15.54 -9.41 1.52
CA ARG A 477 -14.42 -8.95 2.35
C ARG A 477 -14.71 -7.63 3.06
N ARG A 478 -15.54 -6.79 2.45
CA ARG A 478 -16.08 -5.58 3.08
C ARG A 478 -17.11 -5.93 4.14
N HIS A 479 -18.03 -6.85 3.83
CA HIS A 479 -19.05 -7.38 4.76
C HIS A 479 -18.46 -7.85 6.09
N ALA A 480 -17.28 -8.48 6.05
CA ALA A 480 -16.50 -8.85 7.21
C ALA A 480 -16.18 -7.67 8.16
N ALA A 481 -15.69 -6.56 7.60
CA ALA A 481 -15.38 -5.35 8.36
C ALA A 481 -16.65 -4.66 8.89
N VAL A 482 -17.75 -4.71 8.14
CA VAL A 482 -19.04 -4.14 8.56
C VAL A 482 -19.62 -4.88 9.75
N LEU A 483 -19.68 -6.21 9.68
CA LEU A 483 -20.21 -7.03 10.78
C LEU A 483 -19.36 -6.84 12.03
N TYR A 484 -18.04 -6.80 11.87
CA TYR A 484 -17.14 -6.52 12.98
C TYR A 484 -17.38 -5.14 13.61
N ALA A 485 -17.49 -4.07 12.83
CA ALA A 485 -17.79 -2.74 13.35
C ALA A 485 -19.16 -2.71 14.05
N PHE A 486 -20.16 -3.39 13.47
CA PHE A 486 -21.47 -3.54 14.08
C PHE A 486 -21.39 -4.27 15.41
N ASP A 487 -20.66 -5.38 15.48
CA ASP A 487 -20.51 -6.15 16.72
C ASP A 487 -19.74 -5.38 17.81
N ALA A 488 -18.69 -4.64 17.41
CA ALA A 488 -17.92 -3.78 18.30
C ALA A 488 -18.80 -2.68 18.90
N ALA A 489 -19.61 -2.00 18.07
CA ALA A 489 -20.55 -0.98 18.51
C ALA A 489 -21.66 -1.51 19.44
N HIS A 490 -21.90 -2.82 19.44
CA HIS A 490 -22.91 -3.49 20.27
C HIS A 490 -22.31 -4.34 21.40
N GLY A 491 -21.00 -4.24 21.64
CA GLY A 491 -20.31 -4.95 22.72
C GLY A 491 -20.28 -6.48 22.56
N ALA A 492 -20.64 -7.00 21.39
CA ALA A 492 -20.51 -8.41 21.03
C ALA A 492 -19.06 -8.78 20.72
N ILE A 493 -18.24 -7.78 20.39
CA ILE A 493 -16.78 -7.85 20.31
C ILE A 493 -16.27 -6.77 21.27
N LYS A 494 -15.44 -7.16 22.24
CA LYS A 494 -14.72 -6.16 23.04
C LYS A 494 -13.73 -5.45 22.13
N PRO A 495 -13.66 -4.10 22.12
CA PRO A 495 -12.54 -3.40 21.52
C PRO A 495 -11.24 -4.09 21.94
N ALA A 496 -10.35 -4.35 20.99
CA ALA A 496 -9.10 -5.01 21.27
C ALA A 496 -8.22 -4.07 22.09
N GLU A 497 -8.49 -3.96 23.38
CA GLU A 497 -7.52 -3.51 24.36
C GLU A 497 -6.37 -4.53 24.33
N ASN A 498 -5.37 -4.26 23.48
CA ASN A 498 -4.00 -4.78 23.59
C ASN A 498 -3.68 -6.27 23.29
N ALA A 499 -4.10 -6.90 22.17
CA ALA A 499 -3.47 -8.20 21.79
C ALA A 499 -3.48 -8.41 20.26
N ALA A 500 -2.46 -8.90 19.53
CA ALA A 500 -1.36 -9.85 19.76
C ALA A 500 -1.76 -11.32 19.98
N ALA A 501 -3.05 -11.66 20.11
CA ALA A 501 -3.55 -13.04 20.30
C ALA A 501 -4.86 -13.29 19.53
N PRO A 502 -5.24 -14.55 19.22
CA PRO A 502 -6.09 -14.89 18.10
C PRO A 502 -7.57 -14.65 18.40
N TRP A 503 -8.03 -13.44 18.11
CA TRP A 503 -9.47 -13.15 17.96
C TRP A 503 -10.05 -13.77 16.68
N LEU A 504 -9.16 -14.23 15.79
CA LEU A 504 -9.55 -15.00 14.63
C LEU A 504 -10.35 -16.21 15.09
N ALA A 505 -11.57 -16.33 14.57
CA ALA A 505 -12.41 -17.49 14.78
C ALA A 505 -11.56 -18.77 14.56
N PRO A 506 -11.76 -19.86 15.34
CA PRO A 506 -10.92 -21.05 15.25
C PRO A 506 -10.71 -21.55 13.81
N GLU A 507 -11.74 -21.41 12.97
CA GLU A 507 -11.71 -21.68 11.54
C GLU A 507 -10.72 -20.80 10.74
N PHE A 508 -10.56 -19.53 11.09
CA PHE A 508 -9.57 -18.62 10.49
C PHE A 508 -8.15 -18.95 10.94
N ALA A 509 -7.95 -19.28 12.22
CA ALA A 509 -6.66 -19.74 12.71
C ALA A 509 -6.23 -21.06 12.05
N ALA A 510 -7.19 -21.94 11.70
CA ALA A 510 -6.91 -23.16 10.95
C ALA A 510 -6.49 -22.88 9.50
N LEU A 511 -7.06 -21.85 8.84
CA LEU A 511 -6.65 -21.42 7.49
C LEU A 511 -5.20 -20.92 7.48
N GLU A 512 -4.81 -20.14 8.48
CA GLU A 512 -3.44 -19.60 8.60
C GLU A 512 -2.38 -20.67 8.90
N LYS A 513 -2.80 -21.88 9.26
CA LYS A 513 -1.95 -23.05 9.51
C LYS A 513 -1.95 -24.03 8.35
N LEU A 514 -2.64 -23.73 7.25
CA LEU A 514 -2.61 -24.60 6.06
C LEU A 514 -1.17 -24.72 5.56
N PRO A 515 -0.72 -25.93 5.18
CA PRO A 515 0.55 -26.09 4.49
C PRO A 515 0.57 -25.23 3.23
N ASP A 516 1.67 -24.53 2.99
CA ASP A 516 1.83 -23.66 1.83
C ASP A 516 2.25 -24.42 0.56
N GLY A 517 2.36 -25.75 0.61
CA GLY A 517 2.72 -26.61 -0.52
C GLY A 517 4.20 -26.55 -0.93
N LEU A 518 5.04 -25.81 -0.19
CA LEU A 518 6.43 -25.55 -0.60
C LEU A 518 7.30 -26.80 -0.68
N ALA A 519 7.13 -27.75 0.26
CA ALA A 519 7.94 -28.97 0.28
C ALA A 519 7.73 -29.82 -0.98
N ASP A 520 6.47 -30.04 -1.34
CA ASP A 520 6.08 -30.80 -2.54
C ASP A 520 6.46 -30.04 -3.81
N ALA A 521 6.28 -28.71 -3.84
CA ALA A 521 6.72 -27.86 -4.94
C ALA A 521 8.24 -27.95 -5.17
N ARG A 522 9.05 -27.97 -4.11
CA ARG A 522 10.51 -28.15 -4.20
C ARG A 522 10.90 -29.53 -4.68
N PHE A 523 10.22 -30.57 -4.20
CA PHE A 523 10.42 -31.93 -4.69
C PHE A 523 10.13 -32.03 -6.19
N LEU A 524 9.01 -31.48 -6.66
CA LEU A 524 8.65 -31.45 -8.07
C LEU A 524 9.59 -30.58 -8.92
N ALA A 525 10.09 -29.47 -8.35
CA ALA A 525 11.08 -28.63 -8.99
C ALA A 525 12.39 -29.39 -9.27
N ASP A 526 12.85 -30.17 -8.29
CA ASP A 526 14.08 -30.97 -8.36
C ASP A 526 13.92 -32.22 -9.25
N LYS A 527 12.79 -32.95 -9.11
CA LYS A 527 12.59 -34.23 -9.79
C LYS A 527 11.97 -34.13 -11.19
N VAL A 528 11.30 -33.03 -11.51
CA VAL A 528 10.59 -32.85 -12.79
C VAL A 528 11.06 -31.61 -13.51
N SER A 529 10.73 -30.41 -12.99
CA SER A 529 11.20 -29.13 -13.52
C SER A 529 10.80 -27.97 -12.59
N PRO A 530 11.56 -26.85 -12.57
CA PRO A 530 11.15 -25.65 -11.85
C PRO A 530 9.72 -25.19 -12.19
N ALA A 531 9.33 -25.37 -13.45
CA ALA A 531 7.98 -25.07 -13.90
C ALA A 531 6.92 -25.99 -13.23
N LYS A 532 7.19 -27.28 -13.05
CA LYS A 532 6.25 -28.17 -12.36
C LYS A 532 6.10 -27.81 -10.88
N GLY A 533 7.20 -27.42 -10.24
CA GLY A 533 7.18 -26.94 -8.85
C GLY A 533 6.37 -25.65 -8.69
N ALA A 534 6.62 -24.64 -9.53
CA ALA A 534 5.88 -23.38 -9.50
C ALA A 534 4.37 -23.57 -9.77
N HIS A 535 4.02 -24.43 -10.74
CA HIS A 535 2.62 -24.75 -11.03
C HIS A 535 1.91 -25.37 -9.82
N HIS A 536 2.54 -26.34 -9.15
CA HIS A 536 1.97 -26.97 -7.96
C HIS A 536 1.76 -25.98 -6.80
N LEU A 537 2.68 -25.04 -6.64
CA LEU A 537 2.56 -23.99 -5.64
C LEU A 537 1.38 -23.05 -5.95
N ALA A 538 1.20 -22.67 -7.23
CA ALA A 538 0.05 -21.88 -7.67
C ALA A 538 -1.30 -22.63 -7.51
N GLU A 539 -1.33 -23.95 -7.73
CA GLU A 539 -2.50 -24.80 -7.44
C GLU A 539 -2.83 -24.81 -5.94
N SER A 540 -1.81 -24.97 -5.08
CA SER A 540 -1.94 -24.94 -3.62
C SER A 540 -2.51 -23.60 -3.14
N ASP A 541 -2.03 -22.48 -3.68
CA ASP A 541 -2.56 -21.14 -3.40
C ASP A 541 -4.02 -21.00 -3.84
N ALA A 542 -4.41 -21.56 -4.99
CA ALA A 542 -5.79 -21.52 -5.47
C ALA A 542 -6.74 -22.28 -4.52
N ILE A 543 -6.32 -23.46 -4.05
CA ILE A 543 -7.07 -24.26 -3.08
C ILE A 543 -7.20 -23.53 -1.74
N ALA A 544 -6.10 -22.99 -1.21
CA ALA A 544 -6.09 -22.25 0.05
C ALA A 544 -7.03 -21.03 -0.01
N ARG A 545 -7.00 -20.27 -1.11
CA ARG A 545 -7.89 -19.12 -1.32
C ARG A 545 -9.36 -19.54 -1.43
N ALA A 546 -9.68 -20.59 -2.19
CA ALA A 546 -11.05 -21.09 -2.31
C ALA A 546 -11.62 -21.54 -0.96
N ARG A 547 -10.80 -22.24 -0.17
CA ARG A 547 -11.16 -22.66 1.19
C ARG A 547 -11.35 -21.46 2.12
N ALA A 548 -10.43 -20.49 2.08
CA ALA A 548 -10.55 -19.28 2.88
C ALA A 548 -11.83 -18.52 2.56
N GLN A 549 -12.19 -18.40 1.28
CA GLN A 549 -13.43 -17.76 0.85
C GLN A 549 -14.67 -18.50 1.36
N ALA A 550 -14.70 -19.83 1.29
CA ALA A 550 -15.83 -20.62 1.80
C ALA A 550 -16.01 -20.48 3.32
N VAL A 551 -14.91 -20.52 4.07
CA VAL A 551 -14.93 -20.35 5.53
C VAL A 551 -15.35 -18.94 5.92
N LEU A 552 -14.80 -17.93 5.23
CA LEU A 552 -15.21 -16.54 5.37
C LEU A 552 -16.72 -16.41 5.15
N PHE A 553 -17.23 -16.94 4.03
CA PHE A 553 -18.65 -16.96 3.68
C PHE A 553 -19.51 -17.53 4.79
N GLU A 554 -19.22 -18.75 5.24
CA GLU A 554 -19.99 -19.41 6.29
C GLU A 554 -19.90 -18.69 7.64
N HIS A 555 -18.74 -18.11 7.98
CA HIS A 555 -18.56 -17.38 9.24
C HIS A 555 -19.52 -16.19 9.33
N TYR A 556 -19.54 -15.33 8.31
CA TYR A 556 -20.38 -14.13 8.35
C TYR A 556 -21.83 -14.39 7.99
N ARG A 557 -22.14 -15.41 7.16
CA ARG A 557 -23.52 -15.84 6.91
C ARG A 557 -24.23 -16.24 8.20
N LYS A 558 -23.54 -16.92 9.13
CA LYS A 558 -24.10 -17.28 10.46
C LYS A 558 -24.37 -16.07 11.35
N ARG A 559 -23.77 -14.92 11.05
CA ARG A 559 -23.79 -13.70 11.87
C ARG A 559 -24.75 -12.64 11.34
N SER A 560 -25.00 -12.65 10.03
CA SER A 560 -26.03 -11.83 9.38
C SER A 560 -27.40 -12.51 9.47
N THR A 561 -28.46 -11.72 9.67
CA THR A 561 -29.84 -12.23 9.56
C THR A 561 -30.20 -12.32 8.07
N PRO A 562 -30.39 -13.52 7.50
CA PRO A 562 -30.28 -13.74 6.05
C PRO A 562 -31.44 -13.20 5.21
N ASN A 563 -32.54 -12.74 5.81
CA ASN A 563 -33.74 -12.43 5.05
C ASN A 563 -34.03 -10.93 5.01
N VAL A 564 -33.07 -10.14 4.52
CA VAL A 564 -33.27 -8.74 4.17
C VAL A 564 -33.39 -8.62 2.65
N THR A 565 -34.35 -7.84 2.16
CA THR A 565 -34.54 -7.61 0.72
C THR A 565 -34.85 -6.14 0.46
N ILE A 566 -34.02 -5.49 -0.35
CA ILE A 566 -34.27 -4.14 -0.84
C ILE A 566 -35.30 -4.24 -1.97
N LEU A 567 -36.45 -3.57 -1.80
CA LEU A 567 -37.54 -3.59 -2.76
C LEU A 567 -37.33 -2.58 -3.90
N ALA A 568 -36.15 -2.63 -4.52
CA ALA A 568 -35.76 -1.84 -5.67
C ALA A 568 -34.63 -2.54 -6.45
N ASP A 569 -34.76 -2.61 -7.78
CA ASP A 569 -33.69 -3.15 -8.63
C ASP A 569 -32.48 -2.20 -8.69
N THR A 570 -32.76 -0.89 -8.62
CA THR A 570 -31.76 0.17 -8.73
C THR A 570 -32.12 1.35 -7.84
N LEU A 571 -31.12 2.04 -7.28
CA LEU A 571 -31.30 3.29 -6.54
C LEU A 571 -30.43 4.41 -7.14
N SER A 572 -30.91 5.66 -7.08
CA SER A 572 -30.15 6.87 -7.40
C SER A 572 -30.32 7.92 -6.31
N SER A 573 -29.41 8.89 -6.24
CA SER A 573 -29.52 10.00 -5.29
C SER A 573 -30.76 10.90 -5.51
N LYS A 574 -31.48 10.74 -6.63
CA LYS A 574 -32.76 11.44 -6.89
C LYS A 574 -33.97 10.75 -6.25
N ASP A 575 -33.83 9.48 -5.87
CA ASP A 575 -34.91 8.75 -5.21
C ASP A 575 -35.18 9.34 -3.82
N ARG A 576 -36.45 9.39 -3.41
CA ARG A 576 -36.83 9.93 -2.09
C ARG A 576 -36.67 8.89 -0.99
N THR A 577 -37.17 7.68 -1.23
CA THR A 577 -37.25 6.62 -0.24
C THR A 577 -37.08 5.24 -0.86
N VAL A 578 -36.62 4.29 -0.07
CA VAL A 578 -36.58 2.87 -0.41
C VAL A 578 -37.31 2.06 0.66
N ARG A 579 -37.98 0.99 0.22
CA ARG A 579 -38.56 -0.01 1.12
C ARG A 579 -37.64 -1.21 1.23
N VAL A 580 -37.50 -1.72 2.43
CA VAL A 580 -36.68 -2.90 2.73
C VAL A 580 -37.53 -3.87 3.54
N ASN A 581 -37.59 -5.11 3.08
CA ASN A 581 -38.22 -6.20 3.81
C ASN A 581 -37.21 -6.85 4.73
N VAL A 582 -37.63 -7.15 5.96
CA VAL A 582 -36.94 -8.06 6.87
C VAL A 582 -37.90 -9.17 7.22
N LEU A 583 -37.64 -10.38 6.72
CA LEU A 583 -38.55 -11.51 6.90
C LEU A 583 -38.40 -12.10 8.30
N SER A 584 -39.52 -12.53 8.86
CA SER A 584 -39.55 -13.41 10.02
C SER A 584 -39.12 -14.82 9.64
N THR A 585 -38.45 -15.53 10.54
CA THR A 585 -38.12 -16.95 10.44
C THR A 585 -38.54 -17.66 11.73
N PRO A 586 -38.51 -18.99 11.82
CA PRO A 586 -38.71 -19.68 13.09
C PRO A 586 -37.74 -19.22 14.20
N GLU A 587 -36.54 -18.77 13.84
CA GLU A 587 -35.48 -18.31 14.74
C GLU A 587 -35.45 -16.79 14.94
N PHE A 588 -36.16 -16.03 14.10
CA PHE A 588 -36.14 -14.56 14.12
C PHE A 588 -37.54 -13.95 13.95
N ASP A 589 -37.98 -13.17 14.93
CA ASP A 589 -39.27 -12.51 14.92
C ASP A 589 -39.13 -11.03 14.51
N ALA A 590 -39.36 -10.73 13.23
CA ALA A 590 -39.23 -9.38 12.70
C ALA A 590 -40.26 -8.41 13.30
N THR A 591 -41.36 -8.92 13.90
CA THR A 591 -42.38 -8.10 14.58
C THR A 591 -41.85 -7.39 15.82
N LYS A 592 -40.70 -7.84 16.36
CA LYS A 592 -40.02 -7.23 17.49
C LYS A 592 -39.09 -6.08 17.12
N LEU A 593 -38.86 -5.79 15.84
CA LEU A 593 -37.99 -4.68 15.44
C LEU A 593 -38.51 -3.32 15.90
N VAL A 594 -37.63 -2.48 16.47
CA VAL A 594 -37.97 -1.15 16.99
C VAL A 594 -37.65 -0.08 15.95
N ARG A 595 -38.68 0.55 15.34
CA ARG A 595 -38.52 1.54 14.24
C ARG A 595 -37.44 2.59 14.51
N LYS A 596 -37.47 3.22 15.69
CA LYS A 596 -36.52 4.31 16.04
C LYS A 596 -35.06 3.85 16.14
N SER A 597 -34.80 2.55 16.20
CA SER A 597 -33.45 2.00 16.20
C SER A 597 -32.97 1.57 14.81
N LEU A 598 -33.86 1.57 13.81
CA LEU A 598 -33.54 1.05 12.48
C LEU A 598 -32.80 2.09 11.66
N GLY A 599 -31.63 1.70 11.15
CA GLY A 599 -30.82 2.47 10.22
C GLY A 599 -30.55 1.70 8.93
N LEU A 600 -30.47 2.40 7.80
CA LEU A 600 -30.04 1.86 6.51
C LEU A 600 -28.81 2.61 6.02
N GLY A 601 -27.78 1.90 5.55
CA GLY A 601 -26.75 2.54 4.75
C GLY A 601 -25.58 1.66 4.34
N SER A 602 -24.70 2.27 3.56
CA SER A 602 -23.45 1.64 3.11
C SER A 602 -22.39 1.65 4.19
N ALA A 603 -21.64 0.56 4.30
CA ALA A 603 -20.51 0.48 5.20
C ALA A 603 -19.16 0.66 4.50
N ILE A 604 -19.17 1.28 3.32
CA ILE A 604 -17.96 1.79 2.67
C ILE A 604 -17.40 2.92 3.56
N PRO A 605 -16.11 2.87 3.97
CA PRO A 605 -15.51 3.94 4.77
C PRO A 605 -15.53 5.26 4.01
N LEU A 606 -15.56 6.38 4.74
CA LEU A 606 -15.54 7.71 4.15
C LEU A 606 -14.20 7.97 3.43
N ALA A 607 -14.13 9.06 2.67
CA ALA A 607 -12.89 9.48 2.03
C ALA A 607 -11.75 9.71 3.06
N SER A 608 -12.10 10.17 4.26
CA SER A 608 -11.19 10.30 5.42
C SER A 608 -10.66 8.96 5.96
N GLY A 609 -11.19 7.84 5.47
CA GLY A 609 -10.91 6.50 5.98
C GLY A 609 -11.61 6.16 7.30
N GLU A 610 -12.36 7.10 7.86
CA GLU A 610 -13.23 6.85 9.02
C GLU A 610 -14.36 5.89 8.63
N PRO A 611 -14.86 5.07 9.58
CA PRO A 611 -16.04 4.27 9.35
C PRO A 611 -17.23 5.14 8.97
N ASN A 612 -18.02 4.67 8.02
CA ASN A 612 -19.24 5.36 7.65
C ASN A 612 -20.37 5.03 8.62
N HIS A 613 -20.56 5.93 9.59
CA HIS A 613 -21.66 5.91 10.55
C HIS A 613 -22.94 6.58 10.03
N ARG A 614 -22.91 7.18 8.83
CA ARG A 614 -24.09 7.84 8.27
C ARG A 614 -25.09 6.78 7.83
N ARG A 615 -26.24 6.77 8.50
CA ARG A 615 -27.35 5.86 8.25
C ARG A 615 -28.63 6.66 8.14
N SER A 616 -29.47 6.31 7.18
CA SER A 616 -30.84 6.80 7.10
C SER A 616 -31.67 6.15 8.20
N GLU A 617 -32.31 6.94 9.05
CA GLU A 617 -33.27 6.44 10.02
C GLU A 617 -34.59 6.02 9.35
N ALA A 618 -35.22 4.96 9.86
CA ALA A 618 -36.50 4.49 9.34
C ALA A 618 -37.64 5.49 9.59
N THR A 619 -38.36 5.88 8.53
CA THR A 619 -39.53 6.77 8.61
C THR A 619 -40.83 6.00 8.83
N ALA A 620 -40.92 4.77 8.33
CA ALA A 620 -42.10 3.90 8.52
C ALA A 620 -41.69 2.45 8.77
N LEU A 621 -42.56 1.71 9.45
CA LEU A 621 -42.42 0.29 9.75
C LEU A 621 -43.80 -0.37 9.74
N ASN A 622 -44.05 -1.22 8.76
CA ASN A 622 -45.30 -1.98 8.63
C ASN A 622 -45.06 -3.46 8.92
N ARG A 623 -46.11 -4.15 9.37
CA ARG A 623 -46.11 -5.60 9.62
C ARG A 623 -47.00 -6.28 8.59
N ILE A 624 -46.40 -7.01 7.66
CA ILE A 624 -47.10 -7.62 6.52
C ILE A 624 -46.43 -8.96 6.26
N ASP A 625 -47.22 -10.03 6.09
CA ASP A 625 -46.72 -11.30 5.55
C ASP A 625 -46.47 -11.10 4.05
N VAL A 626 -45.20 -10.89 3.66
CA VAL A 626 -44.86 -10.54 2.27
C VAL A 626 -44.62 -11.77 1.39
N ASN A 627 -44.33 -12.92 2.00
CA ASN A 627 -43.98 -14.16 1.30
C ASN A 627 -45.07 -15.24 1.38
N GLY A 628 -46.15 -14.99 2.13
CA GLY A 628 -47.29 -15.89 2.30
C GLY A 628 -46.99 -17.07 3.21
N ASP A 629 -45.99 -16.98 4.10
CA ASP A 629 -45.60 -18.07 5.00
C ASP A 629 -46.39 -18.10 6.32
N GLY A 630 -47.34 -17.16 6.50
CA GLY A 630 -48.17 -17.03 7.69
C GLY A 630 -47.50 -16.28 8.84
N ARG A 631 -46.27 -15.78 8.68
CA ARG A 631 -45.57 -14.94 9.65
C ARG A 631 -45.57 -13.49 9.17
N LEU A 632 -45.72 -12.56 10.10
CA LEU A 632 -45.64 -11.14 9.77
C LEU A 632 -44.19 -10.69 9.64
N ASP A 633 -43.85 -10.06 8.52
CA ASP A 633 -42.53 -9.50 8.25
C ASP A 633 -42.48 -8.01 8.55
N ALA A 634 -41.29 -7.44 8.60
CA ALA A 634 -41.10 -6.00 8.72
C ALA A 634 -40.87 -5.37 7.35
N VAL A 635 -41.78 -4.51 6.91
CA VAL A 635 -41.57 -3.65 5.73
C VAL A 635 -41.19 -2.26 6.21
N VAL A 636 -39.91 -1.91 6.05
CA VAL A 636 -39.32 -0.69 6.59
C VAL A 636 -39.09 0.32 5.47
N THR A 637 -39.45 1.58 5.69
CA THR A 637 -39.18 2.67 4.74
C THR A 637 -38.04 3.54 5.23
N PHE A 638 -37.06 3.80 4.38
CA PHE A 638 -35.91 4.65 4.66
C PHE A 638 -35.79 5.79 3.63
N PRO A 639 -35.39 7.00 4.04
CA PRO A 639 -34.88 8.02 3.14
C PRO A 639 -33.62 7.56 2.39
N ILE A 640 -33.39 8.03 1.18
CA ILE A 640 -32.22 7.63 0.37
C ILE A 640 -30.95 8.41 0.69
N ALA A 641 -31.07 9.72 0.99
CA ALA A 641 -29.92 10.62 1.10
C ALA A 641 -28.82 10.11 2.04
N GLY A 642 -29.16 9.55 3.20
CA GLY A 642 -28.19 8.98 4.15
C GLY A 642 -27.81 7.52 3.87
N ALA A 643 -28.59 6.80 3.08
CA ALA A 643 -28.37 5.37 2.81
C ALA A 643 -27.27 5.17 1.75
N LEU A 644 -27.16 6.09 0.79
CA LEU A 644 -26.23 6.02 -0.33
C LEU A 644 -24.91 6.77 -0.09
N GLU A 645 -24.68 7.27 1.12
CA GLU A 645 -23.43 7.96 1.46
C GLU A 645 -22.21 7.06 1.20
N GLY A 646 -21.21 7.59 0.49
CA GLY A 646 -19.97 6.86 0.17
C GLY A 646 -20.13 5.78 -0.91
N THR A 647 -21.35 5.55 -1.40
CA THR A 647 -21.59 4.62 -2.51
C THR A 647 -21.12 5.24 -3.83
N LEU A 648 -20.83 4.38 -4.80
CA LEU A 648 -20.38 4.80 -6.12
C LEU A 648 -21.42 4.41 -7.17
N PRO A 649 -21.74 5.30 -8.13
CA PRO A 649 -22.57 4.96 -9.26
C PRO A 649 -21.97 3.85 -10.14
N GLY A 650 -22.84 3.14 -10.85
CA GLY A 650 -22.51 2.13 -11.85
C GLY A 650 -22.19 0.74 -11.32
N ARG A 651 -22.45 0.45 -10.04
CA ARG A 651 -22.09 -0.84 -9.41
C ARG A 651 -23.12 -1.31 -8.39
N TYR A 652 -23.16 -2.62 -8.18
CA TYR A 652 -23.91 -3.22 -7.06
C TYR A 652 -23.23 -2.85 -5.74
N THR A 653 -24.03 -2.37 -4.79
CA THR A 653 -23.54 -1.98 -3.47
C THR A 653 -24.39 -2.64 -2.38
N PRO A 654 -23.77 -3.33 -1.41
CA PRO A 654 -24.49 -3.84 -0.25
C PRO A 654 -24.92 -2.68 0.66
N LEU A 655 -26.20 -2.62 0.99
CA LEU A 655 -26.75 -1.72 2.01
C LEU A 655 -27.19 -2.53 3.22
N TYR A 656 -26.79 -2.07 4.40
CA TYR A 656 -27.02 -2.75 5.66
C TYR A 656 -28.19 -2.12 6.38
N VAL A 657 -29.10 -2.97 6.84
CA VAL A 657 -30.12 -2.59 7.83
C VAL A 657 -29.60 -3.01 9.20
N THR A 658 -29.51 -2.06 10.10
CA THR A 658 -29.12 -2.28 11.49
C THR A 658 -30.22 -1.83 12.43
N GLY A 659 -30.26 -2.38 13.65
CA GLY A 659 -31.10 -1.85 14.71
C GLY A 659 -31.24 -2.78 15.89
N ARG A 660 -32.36 -2.67 16.62
CA ARG A 660 -32.63 -3.47 17.82
C ARG A 660 -34.06 -4.01 17.84
N THR A 661 -34.23 -5.15 18.49
CA THR A 661 -35.53 -5.71 18.85
C THR A 661 -36.05 -5.14 20.18
N THR A 662 -37.32 -5.39 20.51
CA THR A 662 -37.95 -4.95 21.78
C THR A 662 -37.28 -5.52 23.03
N ASP A 663 -36.65 -6.71 22.93
CA ASP A 663 -35.80 -7.30 23.96
C ASP A 663 -34.35 -6.77 23.93
N LYS A 664 -34.11 -5.65 23.23
CA LYS A 664 -32.83 -4.94 23.09
C LYS A 664 -31.72 -5.74 22.41
N LYS A 665 -32.02 -6.85 21.74
CA LYS A 665 -31.00 -7.59 20.99
C LYS A 665 -30.62 -6.83 19.71
N PRO A 666 -29.32 -6.76 19.37
CA PRO A 666 -28.87 -6.15 18.13
C PRO A 666 -29.32 -6.98 16.93
N PHE A 667 -29.62 -6.29 15.84
CA PHE A 667 -29.99 -6.87 14.54
C PHE A 667 -29.15 -6.24 13.42
N ILE A 668 -28.66 -7.09 12.53
CA ILE A 668 -28.03 -6.68 11.27
C ILE A 668 -28.41 -7.64 10.14
N GLY A 669 -28.73 -7.07 8.99
CA GLY A 669 -28.92 -7.78 7.74
C GLY A 669 -28.57 -6.87 6.56
N PHE A 670 -28.50 -7.42 5.36
CA PHE A 670 -28.12 -6.66 4.17
C PHE A 670 -28.74 -7.24 2.90
N ASP A 671 -28.83 -6.41 1.88
CA ASP A 671 -29.06 -6.82 0.50
C ASP A 671 -28.23 -5.90 -0.43
N SER A 672 -28.05 -6.29 -1.68
CA SER A 672 -27.27 -5.53 -2.66
C SER A 672 -28.16 -4.95 -3.76
N VAL A 673 -27.96 -3.67 -4.06
CA VAL A 673 -28.72 -2.93 -5.06
C VAL A 673 -27.80 -2.18 -6.01
N PHE A 674 -28.19 -2.05 -7.28
CA PHE A 674 -27.38 -1.34 -8.27
C PHE A 674 -27.55 0.18 -8.13
N ILE A 675 -26.45 0.91 -7.91
CA ILE A 675 -26.48 2.36 -7.76
C ILE A 675 -26.37 3.02 -9.14
N LYS A 676 -27.39 3.73 -9.58
CA LYS A 676 -27.39 4.50 -10.84
C LYS A 676 -26.69 5.84 -10.66
N LYS A 677 -26.20 6.39 -11.78
CA LYS A 677 -25.79 7.80 -11.83
C LYS A 677 -27.00 8.69 -11.51
N PRO A 678 -26.78 9.85 -10.86
CA PRO A 678 -27.84 10.77 -10.45
C PRO A 678 -28.87 11.04 -11.55
#